data_AF-A0A8T2PER4-F1
#
_entry.id   AF-A0A8T2PER4-F1
#
_cell.length_a   1.000
_cell.length_b   1.000
_cell.length_c   1.000
_cell.angle_alpha   90.00
_cell.angle_beta   90.00
_cell.angle_gamma   90.00
#
_symmetry.space_group_name_H-M   'P 1'
#
loop_
_entity.id
_entity.type
_entity.pdbx_description
1 polymer ?
#
loop_
_entity_poly.entity_id
_entity_poly.type
_entity_poly.pdbx_seq_one_letter_code
_entity_poly.pdbx_strand_id
1 'polypeptide(L)'
;MMKRRVGQGDPHKRKKKRCKEPSSDDEDESLRAASQDSSQSDSSSDPEDHRPGFSMPSLSQHAVQSGEPEQASSNKFSIYNSVSQKLMAKMGFREGEGLGKFGQGRREIVEASTQRGRRGLGLTLQGFQGELNVDWQDEPEPSAVEQVDWFPECTTEMPDAEELRDWMTIGTTVFDDLEGEEMRRARTRSNPYETIRGAFFLNRAAMKMANIDHVFDCMFTNPRDSQGKPLTREREGELLYFGDVCAGPGGFSEYVLWRRRWHAKGFGMTLRGPNDFKLEDFYAAPSELFEPYYGEGGIDGDGDITRPENISAFRNFVLESTERRGLHFLMADGGFSVEGQENIQEILSKQLLLCQFLTALSTFDLFTPFSVGLVYLLYLCFDRVSLFKPVTSRPANSERYVVCRGLKPGSDAVREYLFTVNLKLNQLRNTDMDVNEVVPLDIIKGDTDFFQYMITSNERVTPASSDPKTKFYELMKVHHVLDYRCIVGGGEQIFLLGLGKSQIYSWDGKLPLRWKKLENFKTELPRDTLLSVEIVQELKGEGKAQRRINAVHILDALVLNGTDVRDQHFNQRVKEVYRLEEMEKIFVRLEMKVTKSSGGFPRLSYTGRDDRHFLPTGLYIIKTVNDPWTMAYSKNSKRKFFYNKLTKDSTYDLPPNAVAPFHVCHFERLFWAWEDGVRVHDSQTRVDPEKLSKEDVLAFIHQNYQP
;
A
#
# COMPACT_ATOMS: atom_id res chain seq x y z
N MET A 1 19.62 83.86 2.93
CA MET A 1 20.88 84.32 3.56
C MET A 1 21.66 83.08 3.99
N MET A 2 22.95 82.91 3.62
CA MET A 2 23.83 81.73 3.91
C MET A 2 23.34 80.37 3.34
N LYS A 3 24.04 79.63 2.44
CA LYS A 3 25.39 78.97 2.43
C LYS A 3 25.43 77.70 3.31
N ARG A 4 26.02 76.52 2.97
CA ARG A 4 26.77 75.91 1.81
C ARG A 4 26.91 74.36 2.11
N ARG A 5 27.32 73.37 1.28
CA ARG A 5 27.74 73.17 -0.15
C ARG A 5 27.73 71.63 -0.50
N VAL A 6 27.49 71.23 -1.78
CA VAL A 6 28.10 70.12 -2.61
C VAL A 6 28.48 68.73 -2.01
N GLY A 7 28.28 67.57 -2.69
CA GLY A 7 27.58 67.24 -3.95
C GLY A 7 28.09 65.99 -4.74
N GLN A 8 27.29 65.52 -5.73
CA GLN A 8 27.53 64.47 -6.78
C GLN A 8 27.63 62.96 -6.35
N GLY A 9 27.12 61.97 -7.12
CA GLY A 9 26.13 61.96 -8.23
C GLY A 9 26.26 60.81 -9.26
N ASP A 10 25.14 60.25 -9.78
CA ASP A 10 24.99 59.47 -11.05
C ASP A 10 23.48 59.23 -11.40
N PRO A 11 23.00 59.27 -12.67
CA PRO A 11 22.22 58.13 -13.25
C PRO A 11 22.04 58.04 -14.81
N HIS A 12 21.72 56.86 -15.41
CA HIS A 12 20.61 56.61 -16.41
C HIS A 12 20.59 55.19 -17.08
N LYS A 13 19.48 54.42 -17.04
CA LYS A 13 18.29 54.25 -17.97
C LYS A 13 18.45 53.37 -19.25
N ARG A 14 17.43 52.54 -19.56
CA ARG A 14 17.12 51.91 -20.89
C ARG A 14 15.59 51.76 -21.11
N LYS A 15 15.12 51.44 -22.34
CA LYS A 15 13.68 51.41 -22.74
C LYS A 15 13.35 50.38 -23.88
N LYS A 16 12.06 50.07 -24.07
CA LYS A 16 11.45 49.05 -24.99
C LYS A 16 11.58 49.32 -26.51
N LYS A 17 11.42 48.27 -27.35
CA LYS A 17 10.68 48.34 -28.65
C LYS A 17 10.02 47.00 -29.08
N ARG A 18 9.60 46.84 -30.34
CA ARG A 18 8.45 46.01 -30.82
C ARG A 18 8.78 45.20 -32.11
N CYS A 19 7.94 44.21 -32.45
CA CYS A 19 8.10 43.18 -33.51
C CYS A 19 7.99 43.68 -34.98
N LYS A 20 8.47 42.85 -35.93
CA LYS A 20 7.97 42.70 -37.32
C LYS A 20 8.62 41.50 -38.05
N GLU A 21 7.86 40.84 -38.94
CA GLU A 21 8.33 40.02 -40.08
C GLU A 21 8.08 40.81 -41.40
N PRO A 22 8.46 40.37 -42.63
CA PRO A 22 7.96 39.15 -43.33
C PRO A 22 8.96 38.42 -44.28
N SER A 23 8.50 37.32 -44.93
CA SER A 23 8.80 36.85 -46.33
C SER A 23 10.25 36.58 -46.81
N SER A 24 10.55 35.64 -47.71
CA SER A 24 9.81 34.47 -48.29
C SER A 24 10.76 33.63 -49.20
N ASP A 25 10.26 32.49 -49.70
CA ASP A 25 10.59 31.80 -50.97
C ASP A 25 11.96 31.07 -51.20
N ASP A 26 11.80 29.78 -51.56
CA ASP A 26 12.38 29.00 -52.68
C ASP A 26 13.78 28.31 -52.71
N GLU A 27 13.68 27.03 -53.10
CA GLU A 27 14.50 26.16 -53.98
C GLU A 27 15.97 25.74 -53.67
N ASP A 28 16.08 24.53 -53.10
CA ASP A 28 16.54 23.27 -53.77
C ASP A 28 18.04 22.99 -54.13
N GLU A 29 18.27 21.71 -54.45
CA GLU A 29 19.42 20.99 -55.04
C GLU A 29 20.84 21.15 -54.45
N SER A 30 21.20 20.11 -53.68
CA SER A 30 22.34 19.20 -53.89
C SER A 30 23.72 19.71 -54.39
N LEU A 31 24.80 19.24 -53.73
CA LEU A 31 25.76 18.29 -54.34
C LEU A 31 26.83 17.80 -53.33
N ARG A 32 27.58 16.75 -53.70
CA ARG A 32 28.59 16.09 -52.85
C ARG A 32 30.02 16.41 -53.29
N ALA A 33 30.90 16.75 -52.35
CA ALA A 33 32.34 16.51 -52.42
C ALA A 33 32.88 16.33 -50.97
N ALA A 34 33.61 15.30 -50.52
CA ALA A 34 34.47 14.25 -51.08
C ALA A 34 35.95 14.43 -50.69
N SER A 35 36.33 13.82 -49.56
CA SER A 35 37.67 13.32 -49.25
C SER A 35 37.48 12.07 -48.39
N GLN A 36 37.51 10.87 -48.99
CA GLN A 36 38.72 10.05 -49.13
C GLN A 36 39.32 9.61 -47.79
N ASP A 37 38.74 8.51 -47.32
CA ASP A 37 39.26 7.53 -46.36
C ASP A 37 40.70 7.07 -46.70
N SER A 38 41.46 6.67 -45.67
CA SER A 38 42.71 5.91 -45.85
C SER A 38 43.02 5.04 -44.62
N SER A 39 43.22 3.75 -44.90
CA SER A 39 43.70 2.68 -44.03
C SER A 39 45.13 2.92 -43.50
N GLN A 40 45.63 2.30 -42.43
CA GLN A 40 45.15 1.15 -41.65
C GLN A 40 45.81 1.11 -40.24
N SER A 41 45.20 0.35 -39.33
CA SER A 41 45.76 -0.32 -38.13
C SER A 41 47.17 0.02 -37.60
N ASP A 42 47.27 0.30 -36.30
CA ASP A 42 48.00 -0.62 -35.41
C ASP A 42 47.42 -0.63 -33.97
N SER A 43 47.84 -1.58 -33.14
CA SER A 43 47.20 -1.90 -31.84
C SER A 43 47.96 -1.39 -30.61
N SER A 44 47.22 -0.92 -29.59
CA SER A 44 47.71 -0.83 -28.21
C SER A 44 46.56 -1.04 -27.22
N SER A 45 46.82 -1.85 -26.18
CA SER A 45 45.80 -2.39 -25.27
C SER A 45 45.61 -1.59 -23.98
N ASP A 46 44.39 -1.59 -23.44
CA ASP A 46 44.09 -1.10 -22.10
C ASP A 46 44.86 -1.87 -20.99
N PRO A 47 45.20 -1.22 -19.85
CA PRO A 47 45.75 -1.88 -18.68
C PRO A 47 44.66 -2.49 -17.78
N GLU A 48 44.69 -3.81 -17.57
CA GLU A 48 43.74 -4.54 -16.72
C GLU A 48 43.93 -4.28 -15.21
N ASP A 49 42.95 -3.67 -14.55
CA ASP A 49 42.98 -3.45 -13.09
C ASP A 49 42.59 -4.73 -12.31
N HIS A 50 43.60 -5.45 -11.84
CA HIS A 50 43.48 -6.81 -11.29
C HIS A 50 42.76 -6.89 -9.94
N ARG A 51 41.57 -7.54 -9.90
CA ARG A 51 40.92 -7.99 -8.65
C ARG A 51 41.18 -9.48 -8.40
N PRO A 52 41.75 -9.89 -7.26
CA PRO A 52 41.97 -11.30 -6.94
C PRO A 52 40.64 -12.01 -6.62
N GLY A 53 40.24 -12.96 -7.46
CA GLY A 53 39.06 -13.79 -7.24
C GLY A 53 39.31 -14.92 -6.24
N PHE A 54 38.43 -15.05 -5.24
CA PHE A 54 38.41 -16.23 -4.35
C PHE A 54 37.89 -17.45 -5.11
N SER A 55 38.81 -18.31 -5.55
CA SER A 55 38.49 -19.64 -6.10
C SER A 55 38.58 -20.69 -4.99
N MET A 56 37.56 -21.55 -4.92
CA MET A 56 37.52 -22.70 -4.00
C MET A 56 38.31 -23.89 -4.60
N PRO A 57 39.31 -24.44 -3.90
CA PRO A 57 39.91 -25.73 -4.26
C PRO A 57 38.92 -26.89 -4.01
N SER A 58 39.02 -27.94 -4.84
CA SER A 58 38.11 -29.09 -4.82
C SER A 58 38.50 -30.19 -3.83
N LEU A 59 37.49 -30.97 -3.42
CA LEU A 59 37.68 -32.25 -2.72
C LEU A 59 38.30 -33.30 -3.66
N SER A 60 39.34 -33.99 -3.20
CA SER A 60 39.85 -35.25 -3.77
C SER A 60 40.48 -36.12 -2.66
N GLN A 61 40.75 -37.39 -2.95
CA GLN A 61 40.84 -38.48 -1.95
C GLN A 61 42.26 -39.04 -1.72
N HIS A 62 42.36 -40.01 -0.79
CA HIS A 62 43.54 -40.83 -0.39
C HIS A 62 44.52 -40.17 0.61
N ALA A 63 45.09 -40.87 1.60
CA ALA A 63 44.89 -42.25 2.09
C ALA A 63 45.22 -42.40 3.60
N VAL A 64 45.04 -43.60 4.15
CA VAL A 64 45.10 -43.96 5.58
C VAL A 64 46.54 -44.16 6.11
N GLN A 65 46.82 -43.65 7.31
CA GLN A 65 47.67 -44.34 8.29
C GLN A 65 47.36 -43.90 9.74
N SER A 66 47.82 -44.66 10.73
CA SER A 66 47.33 -44.69 12.11
C SER A 66 48.29 -44.12 13.16
N GLY A 67 47.76 -43.44 14.19
CA GLY A 67 48.48 -43.07 15.40
C GLY A 67 47.54 -42.58 16.51
N GLU A 68 47.81 -42.99 17.75
CA GLU A 68 47.09 -42.55 18.96
C GLU A 68 47.78 -41.33 19.63
N PRO A 69 47.16 -40.65 20.62
CA PRO A 69 47.35 -39.21 20.79
C PRO A 69 48.51 -38.78 21.68
N GLU A 70 49.25 -37.75 21.25
CA GLU A 70 50.15 -36.96 22.09
C GLU A 70 49.69 -35.49 22.20
N GLN A 71 50.10 -34.83 23.29
CA GLN A 71 49.68 -33.47 23.63
C GLN A 71 50.48 -32.42 22.84
N ALA A 72 49.86 -31.79 21.83
CA ALA A 72 50.41 -30.63 21.14
C ALA A 72 49.63 -29.34 21.47
N SER A 73 50.33 -28.31 21.97
CA SER A 73 49.76 -26.98 22.15
C SER A 73 49.46 -26.35 20.79
N SER A 74 48.17 -26.08 20.50
CA SER A 74 47.74 -25.57 19.18
C SER A 74 48.25 -24.15 18.95
N ASN A 75 49.34 -24.02 18.19
CA ASN A 75 50.01 -22.74 17.92
C ASN A 75 49.15 -21.86 16.97
N LYS A 76 48.30 -21.02 17.57
CA LYS A 76 47.23 -20.26 16.88
C LYS A 76 47.68 -19.31 15.76
N PHE A 77 48.98 -19.05 15.62
CA PHE A 77 49.52 -18.12 14.62
C PHE A 77 49.98 -18.78 13.31
N SER A 78 49.77 -20.10 13.14
CA SER A 78 50.14 -20.84 11.91
C SER A 78 49.47 -20.34 10.62
N ILE A 79 48.46 -19.46 10.72
CA ILE A 79 47.77 -18.82 9.57
C ILE A 79 48.61 -17.67 8.97
N TYR A 80 49.54 -17.08 9.73
CA TYR A 80 50.36 -15.95 9.29
C TYR A 80 51.73 -16.39 8.78
N ASN A 81 52.16 -15.86 7.64
CA ASN A 81 53.45 -16.22 7.04
C ASN A 81 54.66 -15.74 7.88
N SER A 82 55.83 -16.33 7.62
CA SER A 82 57.07 -16.10 8.37
C SER A 82 57.64 -14.68 8.26
N VAL A 83 57.23 -13.89 7.26
CA VAL A 83 57.57 -12.46 7.15
C VAL A 83 56.68 -11.63 8.07
N SER A 84 55.37 -11.87 8.06
CA SER A 84 54.41 -11.24 8.98
C SER A 84 54.78 -11.48 10.43
N GLN A 85 55.12 -12.72 10.81
CA GLN A 85 55.54 -13.05 12.17
C GLN A 85 56.80 -12.28 12.61
N LYS A 86 57.84 -12.21 11.76
CA LYS A 86 59.06 -11.44 12.03
C LYS A 86 58.79 -9.93 12.12
N LEU A 87 57.86 -9.40 11.33
CA LEU A 87 57.46 -8.00 11.38
C LEU A 87 56.73 -7.66 12.70
N MET A 88 55.77 -8.50 13.10
CA MET A 88 55.02 -8.33 14.36
C MET A 88 55.95 -8.39 15.58
N ALA A 89 56.89 -9.35 15.62
CA ALA A 89 57.90 -9.42 16.67
C ALA A 89 58.79 -8.16 16.72
N LYS A 90 59.21 -7.64 15.56
CA LYS A 90 60.02 -6.41 15.48
C LYS A 90 59.27 -5.14 15.90
N MET A 91 57.94 -5.16 15.84
CA MET A 91 57.05 -4.08 16.35
C MET A 91 56.66 -4.25 17.83
N GLY A 92 57.18 -5.27 18.52
CA GLY A 92 56.96 -5.50 19.95
C GLY A 92 55.68 -6.27 20.29
N PHE A 93 55.11 -7.03 19.36
CA PHE A 93 53.94 -7.87 19.61
C PHE A 93 54.17 -8.91 20.72
N ARG A 94 53.17 -9.09 21.57
CA ARG A 94 53.10 -10.12 22.62
C ARG A 94 51.68 -10.70 22.64
N GLU A 95 51.57 -12.01 22.85
CA GLU A 95 50.28 -12.69 22.82
C GLU A 95 49.37 -12.21 23.96
N GLY A 96 48.18 -11.72 23.60
CA GLY A 96 47.18 -11.17 24.53
C GLY A 96 47.29 -9.67 24.82
N GLU A 97 48.36 -8.99 24.38
CA GLU A 97 48.56 -7.53 24.54
C GLU A 97 48.27 -6.75 23.24
N GLY A 98 48.02 -5.44 23.37
CA GLY A 98 47.77 -4.54 22.23
C GLY A 98 49.05 -4.23 21.44
N LEU A 99 48.98 -4.29 20.10
CA LEU A 99 50.16 -4.11 19.24
C LEU A 99 50.87 -2.75 19.45
N GLY A 100 52.13 -2.79 19.89
CA GLY A 100 53.02 -1.64 20.03
C GLY A 100 53.95 -1.76 21.23
N LYS A 101 55.05 -0.98 21.24
CA LYS A 101 56.15 -1.11 22.23
C LYS A 101 55.73 -0.97 23.70
N PHE A 102 54.57 -0.36 23.98
CA PHE A 102 54.02 -0.18 25.33
C PHE A 102 52.60 -0.78 25.49
N GLY A 103 52.22 -1.78 24.70
CA GLY A 103 50.89 -2.43 24.80
C GLY A 103 49.71 -1.59 24.26
N GLN A 104 50.02 -0.46 23.61
CA GLN A 104 49.10 0.65 23.30
C GLN A 104 48.09 0.39 22.16
N GLY A 105 48.13 -0.76 21.50
CA GLY A 105 47.14 -1.13 20.47
C GLY A 105 45.78 -1.50 21.08
N ARG A 106 44.70 -1.45 20.29
CA ARG A 106 43.41 -2.00 20.74
C ARG A 106 43.53 -3.52 20.92
N ARG A 107 43.02 -4.01 22.06
CA ARG A 107 42.91 -5.44 22.39
C ARG A 107 41.59 -6.07 21.92
N GLU A 108 40.56 -5.24 21.75
CA GLU A 108 39.21 -5.65 21.36
C GLU A 108 38.98 -5.41 19.86
N ILE A 109 38.01 -6.13 19.30
CA ILE A 109 37.62 -6.03 17.89
C ILE A 109 37.19 -4.58 17.60
N VAL A 110 37.63 -4.03 16.48
CA VAL A 110 37.16 -2.73 16.01
C VAL A 110 35.73 -2.90 15.51
N GLU A 111 34.75 -2.47 16.31
CA GLU A 111 33.35 -2.42 15.90
C GLU A 111 33.21 -1.64 14.59
N ALA A 112 32.39 -2.17 13.68
CA ALA A 112 32.16 -1.55 12.38
C ALA A 112 31.44 -0.20 12.57
N SER A 113 31.95 0.85 11.92
CA SER A 113 31.35 2.18 11.98
C SER A 113 29.91 2.14 11.47
N THR A 114 28.96 2.52 12.32
CA THR A 114 27.55 2.69 11.97
C THR A 114 27.27 3.94 11.13
N GLN A 115 28.30 4.76 10.85
CA GLN A 115 28.17 6.04 10.17
C GLN A 115 27.99 5.89 8.65
N ARG A 116 26.74 5.90 8.18
CA ARG A 116 26.41 6.03 6.75
C ARG A 116 26.69 7.45 6.23
N GLY A 117 27.89 7.65 5.70
CA GLY A 117 28.24 8.80 4.85
C GLY A 117 28.90 10.00 5.55
N ARG A 118 29.35 10.97 4.74
CA ARG A 118 30.07 12.17 5.20
C ARG A 118 29.09 13.28 5.63
N ARG A 119 28.63 13.25 6.89
CA ARG A 119 27.99 14.41 7.54
C ARG A 119 28.65 14.63 8.92
N GLY A 120 29.02 15.87 9.22
CA GLY A 120 29.93 16.21 10.33
C GLY A 120 29.25 16.64 11.63
N LEU A 121 30.02 16.56 12.72
CA LEU A 121 29.82 17.21 14.03
C LEU A 121 28.37 17.51 14.48
N GLY A 122 27.72 16.52 15.09
CA GLY A 122 26.80 16.75 16.20
C GLY A 122 25.34 17.12 15.88
N LEU A 123 24.93 17.22 14.62
CA LEU A 123 23.53 17.48 14.29
C LEU A 123 22.66 16.22 14.52
N THR A 124 21.65 16.32 15.38
CA THR A 124 20.65 15.27 15.63
C THR A 124 19.26 15.83 15.37
N LEU A 125 18.53 15.27 14.40
CA LEU A 125 17.13 15.61 14.14
C LEU A 125 16.23 14.60 14.85
N GLN A 126 15.35 15.08 15.74
CA GLN A 126 14.27 14.27 16.30
C GLN A 126 13.10 14.22 15.30
N GLY A 127 12.58 13.03 15.01
CA GLY A 127 11.47 12.82 14.08
C GLY A 127 11.42 11.39 13.52
N PHE A 128 12.57 10.83 13.12
CA PHE A 128 12.69 9.52 12.48
C PHE A 128 13.17 8.40 13.42
N GLN A 129 12.61 8.35 14.64
CA GLN A 129 12.84 7.26 15.61
C GLN A 129 11.54 6.79 16.29
N GLY A 130 10.39 6.95 15.63
CA GLY A 130 9.19 6.18 15.93
C GLY A 130 9.25 4.83 15.20
N GLU A 131 8.87 3.76 15.88
CA GLU A 131 8.74 2.44 15.25
C GLU A 131 7.42 2.38 14.46
N LEU A 132 7.49 2.03 13.18
CA LEU A 132 6.29 1.82 12.36
C LEU A 132 5.64 0.50 12.81
N ASN A 133 4.54 0.58 13.55
CA ASN A 133 3.83 -0.57 14.10
C ASN A 133 2.99 -1.31 13.05
N VAL A 134 3.63 -1.72 11.95
CA VAL A 134 3.07 -2.53 10.86
C VAL A 134 4.06 -3.65 10.57
N ASP A 135 3.72 -4.88 10.98
CA ASP A 135 4.58 -6.05 10.70
C ASP A 135 4.25 -6.64 9.32
N TRP A 136 5.02 -6.20 8.32
CA TRP A 136 4.96 -6.67 6.94
C TRP A 136 5.55 -8.08 6.75
N GLN A 137 5.99 -8.76 7.82
CA GLN A 137 6.50 -10.13 7.75
C GLN A 137 5.41 -11.21 7.86
N ASP A 138 4.17 -10.83 8.19
CA ASP A 138 2.99 -11.71 8.15
C ASP A 138 2.30 -11.71 6.76
N GLU A 139 2.86 -11.02 5.74
CA GLU A 139 2.40 -11.13 4.35
C GLU A 139 2.65 -12.57 3.80
N PRO A 140 1.73 -13.12 2.98
CA PRO A 140 1.91 -14.45 2.37
C PRO A 140 3.12 -14.48 1.42
N GLU A 141 3.77 -15.65 1.28
CA GLU A 141 4.96 -15.78 0.43
C GLU A 141 4.69 -15.31 -1.01
N PRO A 142 5.57 -14.47 -1.61
CA PRO A 142 5.40 -13.96 -2.96
C PRO A 142 5.20 -15.08 -3.99
N SER A 143 4.11 -14.99 -4.75
CA SER A 143 3.60 -16.05 -5.61
C SER A 143 3.33 -15.53 -7.02
N ALA A 144 3.57 -16.38 -8.02
CA ALA A 144 3.14 -16.15 -9.40
C ALA A 144 1.72 -16.65 -9.68
N VAL A 145 1.01 -17.14 -8.65
CA VAL A 145 -0.41 -17.54 -8.72
C VAL A 145 -1.26 -16.43 -8.12
N GLU A 146 -1.93 -15.70 -8.99
CA GLU A 146 -2.86 -14.62 -8.63
C GLU A 146 -4.31 -15.14 -8.60
N GLN A 147 -5.14 -14.60 -7.71
CA GLN A 147 -6.56 -14.92 -7.63
C GLN A 147 -7.40 -13.75 -8.14
N VAL A 148 -8.46 -14.06 -8.89
CA VAL A 148 -9.40 -13.08 -9.43
C VAL A 148 -10.75 -13.26 -8.76
N ASP A 149 -11.07 -12.36 -7.83
CA ASP A 149 -12.45 -12.16 -7.43
C ASP A 149 -13.15 -11.31 -8.51
N TRP A 150 -14.43 -11.59 -8.73
CA TRP A 150 -15.31 -10.83 -9.61
C TRP A 150 -16.46 -10.27 -8.78
N PHE A 151 -17.03 -9.15 -9.22
CA PHE A 151 -18.37 -8.78 -8.77
C PHE A 151 -19.37 -9.90 -9.10
N PRO A 152 -20.43 -10.05 -8.30
CA PRO A 152 -21.63 -10.79 -8.69
C PRO A 152 -22.20 -10.33 -10.04
N GLU A 153 -23.06 -11.13 -10.65
CA GLU A 153 -23.73 -10.74 -11.89
C GLU A 153 -24.85 -9.75 -11.58
N CYS A 154 -24.75 -8.54 -12.16
CA CYS A 154 -25.68 -7.44 -11.89
C CYS A 154 -27.11 -7.81 -12.31
N THR A 155 -28.01 -7.91 -11.32
CA THR A 155 -29.44 -8.19 -11.51
C THR A 155 -30.31 -6.94 -11.68
N THR A 156 -29.72 -5.75 -11.51
CA THR A 156 -30.40 -4.46 -11.65
C THR A 156 -30.58 -4.11 -13.13
N GLU A 157 -31.74 -3.59 -13.52
CA GLU A 157 -31.96 -3.13 -14.90
C GLU A 157 -31.09 -1.89 -15.23
N MET A 158 -30.80 -1.69 -16.53
CA MET A 158 -30.00 -0.55 -16.98
C MET A 158 -30.81 0.76 -16.78
N PRO A 159 -30.31 1.75 -16.01
CA PRO A 159 -31.03 2.99 -15.75
C PRO A 159 -31.20 3.80 -17.04
N ASP A 160 -32.32 4.52 -17.15
CA ASP A 160 -32.66 5.26 -18.36
C ASP A 160 -32.18 6.72 -18.35
N ALA A 161 -32.40 7.42 -19.47
CA ALA A 161 -31.98 8.81 -19.65
C ALA A 161 -32.89 9.84 -18.92
N GLU A 162 -33.85 9.39 -18.11
CA GLU A 162 -34.61 10.19 -17.15
C GLU A 162 -34.06 10.00 -15.74
N GLU A 163 -33.92 8.74 -15.29
CA GLU A 163 -33.33 8.39 -14.00
C GLU A 163 -31.91 8.96 -13.84
N LEU A 164 -31.04 8.79 -14.84
CA LEU A 164 -29.64 9.26 -14.81
C LEU A 164 -29.49 10.79 -14.65
N ARG A 165 -30.51 11.60 -14.92
CA ARG A 165 -30.36 13.08 -14.88
C ARG A 165 -30.27 13.63 -13.47
N ASP A 166 -30.89 12.97 -12.50
CA ASP A 166 -30.97 13.42 -11.11
C ASP A 166 -29.77 12.93 -10.26
N TRP A 167 -28.81 12.22 -10.88
CA TRP A 167 -27.72 11.50 -10.21
C TRP A 167 -26.43 12.32 -9.93
N MET A 168 -26.42 13.63 -10.19
CA MET A 168 -25.19 14.45 -10.23
C MET A 168 -25.10 15.52 -9.12
N THR A 169 -24.13 15.39 -8.20
CA THR A 169 -23.91 16.28 -7.03
C THR A 169 -22.61 17.12 -7.17
N ILE A 170 -22.47 18.27 -6.48
CA ILE A 170 -21.35 19.23 -6.67
C ILE A 170 -20.78 19.79 -5.34
N GLY A 171 -19.44 19.98 -5.19
CA GLY A 171 -18.77 20.52 -3.98
C GLY A 171 -17.24 20.84 -4.09
N THR A 172 -16.50 20.84 -2.96
CA THR A 172 -15.12 21.38 -2.77
C THR A 172 -14.06 20.37 -2.22
N THR A 173 -12.74 20.69 -2.29
CA THR A 173 -11.58 19.76 -2.05
C THR A 173 -10.36 20.38 -1.30
N VAL A 174 -9.42 19.57 -0.75
CA VAL A 174 -8.30 20.00 0.18
C VAL A 174 -6.98 19.17 0.02
N PHE A 175 -5.83 19.71 0.50
CA PHE A 175 -4.36 19.40 0.36
C PHE A 175 -3.76 18.00 0.70
N ASP A 176 -2.52 17.69 0.26
CA ASP A 176 -1.25 17.71 1.08
C ASP A 176 0.03 17.24 0.31
N ASP A 177 1.26 17.36 0.87
CA ASP A 177 2.58 17.44 0.17
C ASP A 177 3.77 16.68 0.84
N LEU A 178 4.73 16.10 0.08
CA LEU A 178 5.99 15.44 0.55
C LEU A 178 7.04 15.10 -0.57
N GLU A 179 8.30 14.76 -0.21
CA GLU A 179 9.47 14.72 -1.13
C GLU A 179 9.94 13.31 -1.61
N GLY A 180 10.20 13.15 -2.92
CA GLY A 180 10.09 11.84 -3.60
C GLY A 180 11.35 11.01 -3.98
N GLU A 181 12.60 11.43 -3.76
CA GLU A 181 13.76 10.66 -4.31
C GLU A 181 14.22 9.45 -3.46
N GLU A 182 14.30 9.59 -2.13
CA GLU A 182 14.77 8.50 -1.26
C GLU A 182 13.77 7.33 -1.20
N MET A 183 12.46 7.64 -1.26
CA MET A 183 11.36 6.68 -1.35
C MET A 183 11.54 5.70 -2.54
N ARG A 184 11.95 6.20 -3.72
CA ARG A 184 12.17 5.38 -4.92
C ARG A 184 13.25 4.32 -4.71
N ARG A 185 14.30 4.64 -3.95
CA ARG A 185 15.42 3.73 -3.64
C ARG A 185 15.08 2.73 -2.52
N ALA A 186 14.09 3.01 -1.67
CA ALA A 186 13.51 2.02 -0.77
C ALA A 186 12.62 1.03 -1.55
N ARG A 187 11.63 1.54 -2.28
CA ARG A 187 10.63 0.78 -3.05
C ARG A 187 11.24 -0.27 -3.99
N THR A 188 12.34 0.07 -4.65
CA THR A 188 13.04 -0.82 -5.60
C THR A 188 13.69 -2.05 -4.92
N ARG A 189 13.81 -2.06 -3.58
CA ARG A 189 14.39 -3.16 -2.79
C ARG A 189 13.37 -3.92 -1.94
N SER A 190 12.15 -3.39 -1.77
CA SER A 190 11.08 -4.04 -1.01
C SER A 190 10.04 -4.75 -1.88
N ASN A 191 9.88 -4.37 -3.15
CA ASN A 191 8.98 -5.06 -4.08
C ASN A 191 9.62 -6.38 -4.60
N PRO A 192 9.07 -7.57 -4.27
CA PRO A 192 9.63 -8.85 -4.70
C PRO A 192 9.55 -9.07 -6.23
N TYR A 193 8.62 -8.39 -6.91
CA TYR A 193 8.37 -8.52 -8.35
C TYR A 193 9.15 -7.50 -9.21
N GLU A 194 9.94 -6.61 -8.60
CA GLU A 194 10.66 -5.51 -9.28
C GLU A 194 11.78 -5.99 -10.25
N THR A 195 12.07 -7.29 -10.27
CA THR A 195 12.98 -7.93 -11.23
C THR A 195 12.33 -8.18 -12.61
N ILE A 196 11.00 -8.26 -12.71
CA ILE A 196 10.27 -8.52 -13.97
C ILE A 196 10.45 -7.35 -14.96
N ARG A 197 10.30 -6.11 -14.46
CA ARG A 197 10.46 -4.86 -15.22
C ARG A 197 9.64 -4.89 -16.52
N GLY A 198 10.27 -4.62 -17.68
CA GLY A 198 9.67 -4.75 -19.01
C GLY A 198 10.06 -6.04 -19.74
N ALA A 199 10.86 -6.92 -19.13
CA ALA A 199 11.51 -8.05 -19.80
C ALA A 199 12.24 -7.66 -21.12
N PHE A 200 11.61 -7.90 -22.28
CA PHE A 200 12.10 -7.57 -23.62
C PHE A 200 11.25 -6.52 -24.36
N PHE A 201 10.23 -5.98 -23.70
CA PHE A 201 9.37 -4.90 -24.18
C PHE A 201 9.92 -3.52 -23.80
N LEU A 202 9.45 -2.47 -24.47
CA LEU A 202 9.91 -1.09 -24.31
C LEU A 202 9.72 -0.53 -22.88
N ASN A 203 8.73 -1.02 -22.12
CA ASN A 203 8.53 -0.63 -20.73
C ASN A 203 7.84 -1.71 -19.86
N ARG A 204 7.69 -1.42 -18.56
CA ARG A 204 6.98 -2.28 -17.60
C ARG A 204 5.46 -2.34 -17.77
N ALA A 205 4.86 -1.48 -18.58
CA ALA A 205 3.41 -1.48 -18.85
C ALA A 205 3.03 -2.68 -19.75
N ALA A 206 3.85 -2.99 -20.76
CA ALA A 206 3.69 -4.20 -21.57
C ALA A 206 3.60 -5.49 -20.70
N MET A 207 4.43 -5.57 -19.66
CA MET A 207 4.39 -6.68 -18.70
C MET A 207 3.13 -6.67 -17.81
N LYS A 208 2.50 -5.51 -17.55
CA LYS A 208 1.16 -5.48 -16.91
C LYS A 208 0.12 -6.15 -17.79
N MET A 209 0.05 -5.81 -19.09
CA MET A 209 -0.93 -6.46 -19.98
C MET A 209 -0.61 -7.92 -20.25
N ALA A 210 0.67 -8.31 -20.29
CA ALA A 210 1.05 -9.73 -20.34
C ALA A 210 0.56 -10.50 -19.09
N ASN A 211 0.59 -9.87 -17.92
CA ASN A 211 0.12 -10.44 -16.65
C ASN A 211 -1.42 -10.51 -16.61
N ILE A 212 -2.10 -9.40 -16.95
CA ILE A 212 -3.57 -9.30 -16.92
C ILE A 212 -4.18 -10.23 -17.98
N ASP A 213 -3.68 -10.23 -19.22
CA ASP A 213 -4.18 -11.11 -20.28
C ASP A 213 -3.95 -12.60 -19.93
N HIS A 214 -2.86 -12.96 -19.25
CA HIS A 214 -2.72 -14.33 -18.76
C HIS A 214 -3.75 -14.69 -17.67
N VAL A 215 -3.92 -13.82 -16.67
CA VAL A 215 -4.79 -14.04 -15.51
C VAL A 215 -6.28 -14.09 -15.89
N PHE A 216 -6.68 -13.34 -16.93
CA PHE A 216 -8.05 -13.30 -17.44
C PHE A 216 -8.25 -14.21 -18.68
N ASP A 217 -7.75 -15.45 -18.65
CA ASP A 217 -7.96 -16.51 -19.66
C ASP A 217 -7.62 -16.13 -21.13
N CYS A 218 -6.67 -15.22 -21.32
CA CYS A 218 -6.36 -14.57 -22.60
C CYS A 218 -7.56 -13.87 -23.27
N MET A 219 -8.50 -13.32 -22.48
CA MET A 219 -9.73 -12.74 -23.03
C MET A 219 -9.51 -11.46 -23.88
N PHE A 220 -8.35 -10.82 -23.80
CA PHE A 220 -8.01 -9.67 -24.65
C PHE A 220 -7.39 -10.15 -25.97
N THR A 221 -6.37 -11.02 -25.89
CA THR A 221 -5.68 -11.50 -27.11
C THR A 221 -6.40 -12.65 -27.82
N ASN A 222 -7.38 -13.29 -27.18
CA ASN A 222 -8.24 -14.34 -27.73
C ASN A 222 -9.68 -14.21 -27.19
N PRO A 223 -10.41 -13.13 -27.52
CA PRO A 223 -11.75 -12.86 -27.00
C PRO A 223 -12.75 -13.90 -27.48
N ARG A 224 -13.75 -14.19 -26.64
CA ARG A 224 -14.75 -15.25 -26.84
C ARG A 224 -16.17 -14.71 -26.62
N ASP A 225 -17.12 -15.28 -27.35
CA ASP A 225 -18.54 -15.08 -27.09
C ASP A 225 -19.01 -15.76 -25.78
N SER A 226 -20.28 -15.56 -25.43
CA SER A 226 -20.93 -16.19 -24.27
C SER A 226 -21.09 -17.72 -24.38
N GLN A 227 -20.81 -18.31 -25.55
CA GLN A 227 -20.74 -19.77 -25.76
C GLN A 227 -19.28 -20.28 -25.70
N GLY A 228 -18.31 -19.40 -25.39
CA GLY A 228 -16.89 -19.73 -25.27
C GLY A 228 -16.14 -19.87 -26.60
N LYS A 229 -16.79 -19.57 -27.73
CA LYS A 229 -16.19 -19.64 -29.07
C LYS A 229 -15.38 -18.37 -29.36
N PRO A 230 -14.17 -18.46 -29.95
CA PRO A 230 -13.39 -17.27 -30.30
C PRO A 230 -14.12 -16.33 -31.28
N LEU A 231 -14.05 -15.02 -31.02
CA LEU A 231 -14.62 -13.98 -31.88
C LEU A 231 -13.77 -13.71 -33.14
N THR A 232 -12.50 -14.10 -33.14
CA THR A 232 -11.60 -13.97 -34.30
C THR A 232 -11.03 -15.34 -34.69
N ARG A 233 -10.99 -15.61 -35.99
CA ARG A 233 -10.44 -16.83 -36.57
C ARG A 233 -9.25 -16.50 -37.47
N GLU A 234 -8.06 -16.66 -36.92
CA GLU A 234 -6.78 -16.45 -37.62
C GLU A 234 -6.70 -17.19 -38.96
N ARG A 235 -7.27 -18.40 -39.05
CA ARG A 235 -7.29 -19.23 -40.26
C ARG A 235 -8.22 -18.72 -41.38
N GLU A 236 -9.14 -17.83 -41.05
CA GLU A 236 -10.08 -17.20 -42.00
C GLU A 236 -9.68 -15.73 -42.28
N GLY A 237 -8.56 -15.25 -41.72
CA GLY A 237 -8.02 -13.91 -41.95
C GLY A 237 -8.66 -12.80 -41.10
N GLU A 238 -9.50 -13.14 -40.12
CA GLU A 238 -10.20 -12.17 -39.26
C GLU A 238 -9.22 -11.43 -38.32
N LEU A 239 -9.26 -10.09 -38.34
CA LEU A 239 -8.41 -9.22 -37.52
C LEU A 239 -8.98 -8.95 -36.13
N LEU A 240 -8.11 -9.01 -35.11
CA LEU A 240 -8.39 -8.53 -33.76
C LEU A 240 -8.24 -7.00 -33.70
N TYR A 241 -9.33 -6.27 -33.93
CA TYR A 241 -9.40 -4.84 -33.66
C TYR A 241 -9.36 -4.55 -32.16
N PHE A 242 -8.42 -3.70 -31.74
CA PHE A 242 -8.29 -3.21 -30.37
C PHE A 242 -7.93 -1.72 -30.37
N GLY A 243 -7.89 -1.08 -29.19
CA GLY A 243 -7.32 0.25 -29.05
C GLY A 243 -6.72 0.50 -27.67
N ASP A 244 -5.94 1.57 -27.58
CA ASP A 244 -5.05 1.85 -26.46
C ASP A 244 -5.00 3.37 -26.21
N VAL A 245 -5.70 3.84 -25.18
CA VAL A 245 -5.88 5.29 -24.93
C VAL A 245 -5.15 5.77 -23.68
N CYS A 246 -4.70 7.02 -23.71
CA CYS A 246 -3.76 7.60 -22.74
C CYS A 246 -2.46 6.77 -22.58
N ALA A 247 -2.09 6.02 -23.62
CA ALA A 247 -1.20 4.86 -23.50
C ALA A 247 0.27 5.10 -23.89
N GLY A 248 0.64 6.32 -24.27
CA GLY A 248 2.01 6.64 -24.67
C GLY A 248 3.03 6.30 -23.57
N PRO A 249 4.14 5.61 -23.89
CA PRO A 249 4.70 5.37 -25.22
C PRO A 249 4.16 4.17 -26.03
N GLY A 250 3.17 3.41 -25.54
CA GLY A 250 2.50 2.34 -26.30
C GLY A 250 2.81 0.90 -25.86
N GLY A 251 3.33 0.68 -24.66
CA GLY A 251 3.75 -0.66 -24.19
C GLY A 251 2.61 -1.68 -24.11
N PHE A 252 1.37 -1.25 -23.83
CA PHE A 252 0.19 -2.13 -23.85
C PHE A 252 -0.07 -2.67 -25.27
N SER A 253 -0.07 -1.78 -26.27
CA SER A 253 -0.11 -2.14 -27.69
C SER A 253 1.04 -3.04 -28.14
N GLU A 254 2.27 -2.79 -27.68
CA GLU A 254 3.42 -3.64 -28.01
C GLU A 254 3.20 -5.10 -27.59
N TYR A 255 2.64 -5.34 -26.39
CA TYR A 255 2.29 -6.70 -25.95
C TYR A 255 1.24 -7.36 -26.87
N VAL A 256 0.15 -6.65 -27.19
CA VAL A 256 -0.93 -7.19 -28.03
C VAL A 256 -0.43 -7.53 -29.43
N LEU A 257 0.34 -6.63 -30.05
CA LEU A 257 0.89 -6.82 -31.39
C LEU A 257 2.02 -7.86 -31.42
N TRP A 258 2.83 -8.00 -30.37
CA TRP A 258 3.78 -9.12 -30.23
C TRP A 258 3.03 -10.47 -30.16
N ARG A 259 1.97 -10.54 -29.35
CA ARG A 259 1.18 -11.76 -29.16
C ARG A 259 0.46 -12.19 -30.44
N ARG A 260 -0.20 -11.25 -31.13
CA ARG A 260 -1.10 -11.54 -32.26
C ARG A 260 -0.51 -11.28 -33.65
N ARG A 261 0.63 -10.59 -33.73
CA ARG A 261 1.31 -10.26 -35.00
C ARG A 261 0.32 -9.61 -35.97
N TRP A 262 0.37 -9.98 -37.25
CA TRP A 262 -0.53 -9.50 -38.30
C TRP A 262 -2.03 -9.83 -38.10
N HIS A 263 -2.43 -10.62 -37.09
CA HIS A 263 -3.84 -10.93 -36.81
C HIS A 263 -4.49 -9.91 -35.84
N ALA A 264 -3.93 -8.72 -35.71
CA ALA A 264 -4.47 -7.62 -34.91
C ALA A 264 -4.25 -6.26 -35.60
N LYS A 265 -5.13 -5.29 -35.30
CA LYS A 265 -5.02 -3.89 -35.70
C LYS A 265 -5.39 -3.02 -34.51
N GLY A 266 -4.47 -2.13 -34.11
CA GLY A 266 -4.65 -1.24 -32.96
C GLY A 266 -4.89 0.21 -33.38
N PHE A 267 -5.72 0.92 -32.62
CA PHE A 267 -5.95 2.36 -32.76
C PHE A 267 -5.64 3.06 -31.44
N GLY A 268 -4.82 4.11 -31.47
CA GLY A 268 -4.31 4.76 -30.26
C GLY A 268 -4.66 6.23 -30.15
N MET A 269 -4.85 6.74 -28.93
CA MET A 269 -4.91 8.18 -28.67
C MET A 269 -4.18 8.51 -27.36
N THR A 270 -3.20 9.41 -27.40
CA THR A 270 -2.44 9.84 -26.22
C THR A 270 -2.05 11.32 -26.38
N LEU A 271 -1.74 12.00 -25.29
CA LEU A 271 -1.28 13.39 -25.32
C LEU A 271 0.01 13.54 -26.13
N ARG A 272 0.05 14.53 -27.02
CA ARG A 272 1.26 14.93 -27.75
C ARG A 272 2.39 15.35 -26.82
N GLY A 273 3.64 15.07 -27.20
CA GLY A 273 4.85 15.59 -26.54
C GLY A 273 5.74 14.51 -25.92
N PRO A 274 6.35 14.74 -24.73
CA PRO A 274 7.34 13.81 -24.15
C PRO A 274 6.84 12.39 -23.87
N ASN A 275 5.52 12.22 -23.70
CA ASN A 275 4.84 10.96 -23.41
C ASN A 275 3.94 10.51 -24.59
N ASP A 276 4.27 10.92 -25.82
CA ASP A 276 3.62 10.44 -27.04
C ASP A 276 3.97 8.96 -27.33
N PHE A 277 3.27 8.32 -28.25
CA PHE A 277 3.61 6.99 -28.77
C PHE A 277 5.01 6.98 -29.38
N LYS A 278 5.74 5.88 -29.17
CA LYS A 278 7.07 5.66 -29.73
C LYS A 278 7.10 4.37 -30.54
N LEU A 279 6.54 4.45 -31.74
CA LEU A 279 6.37 3.31 -32.64
C LEU A 279 7.70 2.79 -33.23
N GLU A 280 8.74 3.62 -33.16
CA GLU A 280 10.13 3.29 -33.45
C GLU A 280 10.85 2.54 -32.31
N ASP A 281 10.36 2.68 -31.06
CA ASP A 281 10.88 1.99 -29.87
C ASP A 281 10.17 0.63 -29.64
N PHE A 282 9.35 0.14 -30.57
CA PHE A 282 8.69 -1.18 -30.47
C PHE A 282 9.69 -2.30 -30.82
N TYR A 283 10.29 -2.91 -29.81
CA TYR A 283 11.28 -3.98 -29.96
C TYR A 283 10.65 -5.32 -30.37
N ALA A 284 9.41 -5.55 -29.95
CA ALA A 284 8.77 -6.87 -30.03
C ALA A 284 7.68 -6.99 -31.11
N ALA A 285 7.27 -5.90 -31.76
CA ALA A 285 6.05 -5.83 -32.57
C ALA A 285 6.18 -4.95 -33.83
N PRO A 286 5.57 -5.33 -34.97
CA PRO A 286 5.45 -4.46 -36.14
C PRO A 286 4.45 -3.33 -35.88
N SER A 287 4.94 -2.10 -35.81
CA SER A 287 4.14 -0.93 -35.44
C SER A 287 3.27 -0.37 -36.58
N GLU A 288 3.42 -0.86 -37.82
CA GLU A 288 2.53 -0.57 -38.95
C GLU A 288 1.09 -1.09 -38.74
N LEU A 289 0.92 -2.00 -37.78
CA LEU A 289 -0.38 -2.50 -37.31
C LEU A 289 -1.03 -1.60 -36.27
N PHE A 290 -0.44 -0.44 -35.96
CA PHE A 290 -0.96 0.55 -35.02
C PHE A 290 -1.20 1.89 -35.70
N GLU A 291 -2.34 2.51 -35.43
CA GLU A 291 -2.69 3.84 -35.95
C GLU A 291 -2.95 4.83 -34.80
N PRO A 292 -1.98 5.70 -34.47
CA PRO A 292 -2.19 6.84 -33.60
C PRO A 292 -3.12 7.88 -34.24
N TYR A 293 -4.06 8.39 -33.45
CA TYR A 293 -5.04 9.39 -33.83
C TYR A 293 -5.26 10.34 -32.64
N TYR A 294 -5.11 11.64 -32.86
CA TYR A 294 -4.99 12.65 -31.79
C TYR A 294 -6.24 13.53 -31.63
N GLY A 295 -7.38 13.07 -32.17
CA GLY A 295 -8.68 13.69 -31.99
C GLY A 295 -9.07 14.63 -33.13
N GLU A 296 -9.55 15.82 -32.80
CA GLU A 296 -9.89 16.85 -33.79
C GLU A 296 -8.64 17.28 -34.57
N GLY A 297 -8.69 17.24 -35.90
CA GLY A 297 -7.50 17.39 -36.77
C GLY A 297 -6.77 16.08 -37.08
N GLY A 298 -7.21 14.93 -36.53
CA GLY A 298 -6.67 13.62 -36.87
C GLY A 298 -5.24 13.43 -36.38
N ILE A 299 -4.26 13.50 -37.28
CA ILE A 299 -2.83 13.40 -36.90
C ILE A 299 -2.33 14.69 -36.25
N ASP A 300 -2.89 15.85 -36.61
CA ASP A 300 -2.44 17.17 -36.13
C ASP A 300 -3.11 17.61 -34.81
N GLY A 301 -3.92 16.73 -34.21
CA GLY A 301 -4.60 16.98 -32.93
C GLY A 301 -3.66 16.94 -31.71
N ASP A 302 -4.20 17.35 -30.55
CA ASP A 302 -3.47 17.42 -29.28
C ASP A 302 -3.48 16.10 -28.48
N GLY A 303 -4.43 15.20 -28.75
CA GLY A 303 -4.62 13.94 -28.05
C GLY A 303 -5.22 14.05 -26.65
N ASP A 304 -5.78 15.20 -26.27
CA ASP A 304 -6.41 15.39 -24.95
C ASP A 304 -7.78 14.67 -24.90
N ILE A 305 -7.81 13.51 -24.23
CA ILE A 305 -9.02 12.71 -24.04
C ILE A 305 -10.12 13.43 -23.25
N THR A 306 -9.81 14.53 -22.55
CA THR A 306 -10.82 15.32 -21.82
C THR A 306 -11.65 16.22 -22.72
N ARG A 307 -11.23 16.44 -23.97
CA ARG A 307 -11.95 17.24 -24.97
C ARG A 307 -13.10 16.44 -25.63
N PRO A 308 -14.36 16.90 -25.57
CA PRO A 308 -15.51 16.23 -26.21
C PRO A 308 -15.33 16.01 -27.72
N GLU A 309 -14.69 16.97 -28.40
CA GLU A 309 -14.35 16.91 -29.83
C GLU A 309 -13.44 15.71 -30.14
N ASN A 310 -12.38 15.52 -29.35
CA ASN A 310 -11.41 14.45 -29.51
C ASN A 310 -12.03 13.07 -29.27
N ILE A 311 -12.83 12.92 -28.20
CA ILE A 311 -13.59 11.69 -27.91
C ILE A 311 -14.48 11.33 -29.11
N SER A 312 -15.19 12.32 -29.66
CA SER A 312 -16.11 12.14 -30.78
C SER A 312 -15.37 11.77 -32.07
N ALA A 313 -14.25 12.45 -32.36
CA ALA A 313 -13.42 12.20 -33.53
C ALA A 313 -12.78 10.80 -33.49
N PHE A 314 -12.15 10.42 -32.38
CA PHE A 314 -11.54 9.10 -32.20
C PHE A 314 -12.59 7.98 -32.30
N ARG A 315 -13.75 8.15 -31.68
CA ARG A 315 -14.88 7.19 -31.80
C ARG A 315 -15.33 7.02 -33.25
N ASN A 316 -15.46 8.10 -34.02
CA ASN A 316 -15.90 8.03 -35.41
C ASN A 316 -14.81 7.38 -36.30
N PHE A 317 -13.55 7.78 -36.15
CA PHE A 317 -12.40 7.16 -36.83
C PHE A 317 -12.32 5.64 -36.59
N VAL A 318 -12.47 5.21 -35.33
CA VAL A 318 -12.52 3.78 -34.97
C VAL A 318 -13.71 3.08 -35.60
N LEU A 319 -14.91 3.66 -35.57
CA LEU A 319 -16.10 3.04 -36.18
C LEU A 319 -16.00 2.95 -37.70
N GLU A 320 -15.42 3.95 -38.37
CA GLU A 320 -15.19 3.93 -39.82
C GLU A 320 -14.15 2.86 -40.20
N SER A 321 -13.09 2.73 -39.41
CA SER A 321 -12.01 1.75 -39.60
C SER A 321 -12.36 0.30 -39.21
N THR A 322 -13.55 0.06 -38.66
CA THR A 322 -13.99 -1.27 -38.15
C THR A 322 -15.35 -1.71 -38.70
N GLU A 323 -15.73 -1.24 -39.90
CA GLU A 323 -17.03 -1.53 -40.53
C GLU A 323 -18.25 -1.17 -39.64
N ARG A 324 -18.09 -0.17 -38.76
CA ARG A 324 -19.06 0.23 -37.73
C ARG A 324 -19.33 -0.82 -36.64
N ARG A 325 -18.52 -1.89 -36.57
CA ARG A 325 -18.59 -2.93 -35.52
C ARG A 325 -17.93 -2.48 -34.22
N GLY A 326 -16.94 -1.58 -34.29
CA GLY A 326 -16.13 -1.16 -33.15
C GLY A 326 -14.99 -2.13 -32.85
N LEU A 327 -14.46 -2.05 -31.62
CA LEU A 327 -13.31 -2.81 -31.15
C LEU A 327 -13.76 -4.07 -30.39
N HIS A 328 -12.91 -5.10 -30.35
CA HIS A 328 -13.13 -6.26 -29.47
C HIS A 328 -12.86 -5.92 -28.00
N PHE A 329 -11.92 -5.02 -27.75
CA PHE A 329 -11.61 -4.43 -26.44
C PHE A 329 -10.89 -3.09 -26.62
N LEU A 330 -10.90 -2.27 -25.57
CA LEU A 330 -9.99 -1.13 -25.40
C LEU A 330 -9.13 -1.40 -24.16
N MET A 331 -7.98 -0.73 -24.10
CA MET A 331 -7.14 -0.61 -22.91
C MET A 331 -6.87 0.88 -22.65
N ALA A 332 -6.58 1.22 -21.40
CA ALA A 332 -5.92 2.45 -21.05
C ALA A 332 -4.97 2.26 -19.84
N ASP A 333 -3.99 3.15 -19.68
CA ASP A 333 -3.08 3.22 -18.51
C ASP A 333 -2.87 4.68 -18.08
N GLY A 334 -3.91 5.52 -18.28
CA GLY A 334 -3.82 6.97 -18.27
C GLY A 334 -3.71 7.58 -16.88
N GLY A 335 -2.48 7.91 -16.49
CA GLY A 335 -2.15 8.72 -15.32
C GLY A 335 -1.10 9.79 -15.61
N PHE A 336 -0.99 10.78 -14.74
CA PHE A 336 0.02 11.85 -14.79
C PHE A 336 0.75 11.97 -13.45
N SER A 337 1.88 12.69 -13.45
CA SER A 337 2.66 12.89 -12.21
C SER A 337 1.94 13.85 -11.27
N VAL A 338 1.76 13.41 -10.03
CA VAL A 338 1.25 14.18 -8.89
C VAL A 338 2.28 14.18 -7.75
N GLU A 339 3.56 14.35 -8.10
CA GLU A 339 4.68 14.37 -7.14
C GLU A 339 4.46 15.53 -6.14
N GLY A 340 4.27 15.19 -4.86
CA GLY A 340 3.89 16.14 -3.81
C GLY A 340 2.38 16.38 -3.69
N GLN A 341 1.52 15.54 -4.30
CA GLN A 341 0.05 15.54 -4.15
C GLN A 341 -0.54 14.11 -4.28
N GLU A 342 0.23 13.07 -3.96
CA GLU A 342 -0.13 11.67 -4.18
C GLU A 342 -1.44 11.25 -3.47
N ASN A 343 -1.68 11.75 -2.25
CA ASN A 343 -2.90 11.44 -1.47
C ASN A 343 -4.20 11.88 -2.15
N ILE A 344 -4.13 12.85 -3.07
CA ILE A 344 -5.29 13.35 -3.83
C ILE A 344 -5.23 12.96 -5.31
N GLN A 345 -4.42 11.95 -5.68
CA GLN A 345 -4.32 11.47 -7.06
C GLN A 345 -5.68 11.08 -7.64
N GLU A 346 -6.55 10.44 -6.85
CA GLU A 346 -7.92 10.09 -7.26
C GLU A 346 -8.71 11.34 -7.68
N ILE A 347 -8.73 12.37 -6.85
CA ILE A 347 -9.46 13.63 -7.09
C ILE A 347 -8.90 14.35 -8.32
N LEU A 348 -7.57 14.49 -8.41
CA LEU A 348 -6.90 15.16 -9.52
C LEU A 348 -7.09 14.42 -10.85
N SER A 349 -7.11 13.08 -10.83
CA SER A 349 -7.28 12.26 -12.03
C SER A 349 -8.74 11.95 -12.37
N LYS A 350 -9.73 12.35 -11.56
CA LYS A 350 -11.13 11.92 -11.73
C LYS A 350 -11.76 12.25 -13.09
N GLN A 351 -11.40 13.39 -13.71
CA GLN A 351 -11.87 13.70 -15.08
C GLN A 351 -11.21 12.76 -16.11
N LEU A 352 -9.92 12.45 -15.94
CA LEU A 352 -9.19 11.52 -16.79
C LEU A 352 -9.68 10.07 -16.61
N LEU A 353 -10.07 9.69 -15.38
CA LEU A 353 -10.76 8.44 -15.06
C LEU A 353 -12.13 8.36 -15.77
N LEU A 354 -12.96 9.40 -15.65
CA LEU A 354 -14.26 9.47 -16.32
C LEU A 354 -14.12 9.42 -17.86
N CYS A 355 -13.15 10.14 -18.42
CA CYS A 355 -12.90 10.13 -19.88
C CYS A 355 -12.34 8.80 -20.37
N GLN A 356 -11.53 8.10 -19.54
CA GLN A 356 -11.16 6.71 -19.78
C GLN A 356 -12.37 5.78 -19.70
N PHE A 357 -13.34 5.97 -18.80
CA PHE A 357 -14.54 5.12 -18.76
C PHE A 357 -15.50 5.37 -19.93
N LEU A 358 -15.61 6.63 -20.35
CA LEU A 358 -16.37 7.09 -21.53
C LEU A 358 -15.77 6.60 -22.86
N THR A 359 -14.49 6.21 -22.87
CA THR A 359 -13.80 5.64 -24.04
C THR A 359 -13.63 4.12 -23.89
N ALA A 360 -12.81 3.65 -22.94
CA ALA A 360 -12.97 2.42 -22.12
C ALA A 360 -11.68 2.03 -21.32
N LEU A 361 -11.77 2.17 -19.98
CA LEU A 361 -11.06 1.44 -18.90
C LEU A 361 -9.57 1.71 -18.60
N SER A 362 -9.33 2.52 -17.54
CA SER A 362 -8.25 2.31 -16.55
C SER A 362 -8.58 2.97 -15.21
N THR A 363 -7.89 2.62 -14.12
CA THR A 363 -8.20 3.10 -12.75
C THR A 363 -6.99 3.40 -11.88
N PHE A 364 -7.20 4.28 -10.89
CA PHE A 364 -6.34 4.46 -9.72
C PHE A 364 -7.17 4.18 -8.45
N ASP A 365 -7.06 4.97 -7.39
CA ASP A 365 -7.86 4.76 -6.18
C ASP A 365 -9.37 4.96 -6.39
N LEU A 366 -10.15 4.30 -5.54
CA LEU A 366 -11.60 4.15 -5.65
C LEU A 366 -12.29 4.40 -4.29
N PHE A 367 -11.87 5.45 -3.56
CA PHE A 367 -12.39 5.79 -2.24
C PHE A 367 -13.53 6.83 -2.30
N THR A 368 -13.61 7.65 -3.35
CA THR A 368 -14.65 8.69 -3.48
C THR A 368 -15.97 8.13 -4.04
N PRO A 369 -17.13 8.69 -3.64
CA PRO A 369 -18.43 8.36 -4.23
C PRO A 369 -18.46 8.51 -5.75
N PHE A 370 -17.73 9.48 -6.31
CA PHE A 370 -17.54 9.66 -7.75
C PHE A 370 -16.95 8.40 -8.41
N SER A 371 -15.79 7.93 -7.95
CA SER A 371 -15.12 6.75 -8.52
C SER A 371 -15.90 5.46 -8.28
N VAL A 372 -16.53 5.30 -7.11
CA VAL A 372 -17.39 4.14 -6.81
C VAL A 372 -18.62 4.13 -7.74
N GLY A 373 -19.25 5.29 -7.95
CA GLY A 373 -20.38 5.43 -8.89
C GLY A 373 -19.98 5.17 -10.34
N LEU A 374 -18.79 5.60 -10.76
CA LEU A 374 -18.24 5.26 -12.08
C LEU A 374 -18.06 3.74 -12.26
N VAL A 375 -17.60 3.02 -11.23
CA VAL A 375 -17.49 1.55 -11.27
C VAL A 375 -18.88 0.88 -11.25
N TYR A 376 -19.86 1.45 -10.54
CA TYR A 376 -21.25 0.97 -10.58
C TYR A 376 -21.88 1.09 -11.98
N LEU A 377 -21.63 2.20 -12.69
CA LEU A 377 -22.06 2.37 -14.08
C LEU A 377 -21.44 1.35 -15.03
N LEU A 378 -20.18 0.92 -14.80
CA LEU A 378 -19.57 -0.18 -15.56
C LEU A 378 -20.18 -1.55 -15.20
N TYR A 379 -20.44 -1.80 -13.92
CA TYR A 379 -21.10 -3.02 -13.42
C TYR A 379 -22.54 -3.18 -13.97
N LEU A 380 -23.26 -2.07 -14.15
CA LEU A 380 -24.51 -2.03 -14.92
C LEU A 380 -24.28 -2.36 -16.41
N CYS A 381 -23.29 -1.71 -17.06
CA CYS A 381 -23.04 -1.84 -18.50
C CYS A 381 -22.44 -3.19 -18.96
N PHE A 382 -21.77 -3.95 -18.09
CA PHE A 382 -21.06 -5.18 -18.47
C PHE A 382 -21.61 -6.42 -17.77
N ASP A 383 -21.49 -7.59 -18.41
CA ASP A 383 -21.91 -8.89 -17.86
C ASP A 383 -21.11 -9.24 -16.60
N ARG A 384 -19.80 -8.98 -16.62
CA ARG A 384 -18.88 -9.23 -15.49
C ARG A 384 -17.87 -8.12 -15.34
N VAL A 385 -17.60 -7.73 -14.10
CA VAL A 385 -16.57 -6.76 -13.72
C VAL A 385 -15.70 -7.34 -12.58
N SER A 386 -14.43 -6.96 -12.53
CA SER A 386 -13.49 -7.29 -11.46
C SER A 386 -12.65 -6.05 -11.09
N LEU A 387 -12.21 -5.97 -9.83
CA LEU A 387 -11.15 -5.08 -9.39
C LEU A 387 -9.89 -5.90 -9.14
N PHE A 388 -8.84 -5.67 -9.93
CA PHE A 388 -7.64 -6.51 -9.94
C PHE A 388 -6.36 -5.69 -9.86
N LYS A 389 -5.46 -6.05 -8.93
CA LYS A 389 -4.12 -5.47 -8.81
C LYS A 389 -3.07 -6.53 -9.19
N PRO A 390 -2.51 -6.51 -10.41
CA PRO A 390 -1.53 -7.50 -10.84
C PRO A 390 -0.21 -7.37 -10.05
N VAL A 391 0.52 -8.46 -9.87
CA VAL A 391 1.86 -8.46 -9.22
C VAL A 391 2.93 -7.65 -9.99
N THR A 392 2.67 -7.32 -11.26
CA THR A 392 3.46 -6.38 -12.06
C THR A 392 3.12 -4.90 -11.81
N SER A 393 1.98 -4.60 -11.17
CA SER A 393 1.80 -3.36 -10.43
C SER A 393 2.70 -3.37 -9.18
N ARG A 394 3.01 -2.20 -8.60
CA ARG A 394 3.83 -2.17 -7.38
C ARG A 394 2.93 -2.38 -6.16
N PRO A 395 3.34 -3.17 -5.15
CA PRO A 395 2.48 -3.41 -3.98
C PRO A 395 2.17 -2.10 -3.23
N ALA A 396 3.19 -1.26 -3.02
CA ALA A 396 3.08 0.04 -2.37
C ALA A 396 2.64 1.19 -3.32
N ASN A 397 1.59 0.98 -4.13
CA ASN A 397 0.86 2.07 -4.80
C ASN A 397 -0.63 1.74 -5.04
N SER A 398 -1.43 2.77 -5.27
CA SER A 398 -2.87 2.74 -5.54
C SER A 398 -3.31 2.05 -6.85
N GLU A 399 -2.37 1.89 -7.79
CA GLU A 399 -2.58 1.37 -9.16
C GLU A 399 -3.27 0.00 -9.14
N ARG A 400 -4.48 -0.07 -9.70
CA ARG A 400 -5.36 -1.25 -9.81
C ARG A 400 -6.19 -1.12 -11.09
N TYR A 401 -6.72 -2.22 -11.61
CA TYR A 401 -7.48 -2.25 -12.86
C TYR A 401 -8.92 -2.69 -12.63
N VAL A 402 -9.86 -1.87 -13.09
CA VAL A 402 -11.21 -2.35 -13.41
C VAL A 402 -11.14 -3.16 -14.69
N VAL A 403 -11.49 -4.43 -14.60
CA VAL A 403 -11.49 -5.37 -15.73
C VAL A 403 -12.93 -5.79 -16.03
N CYS A 404 -13.46 -5.34 -17.16
CA CYS A 404 -14.83 -5.64 -17.60
C CYS A 404 -14.85 -6.67 -18.74
N ARG A 405 -15.92 -7.48 -18.79
CA ARG A 405 -16.15 -8.50 -19.82
C ARG A 405 -17.62 -8.53 -20.23
N GLY A 406 -17.86 -8.58 -21.55
CA GLY A 406 -19.19 -8.62 -22.15
C GLY A 406 -19.94 -7.30 -22.02
N LEU A 407 -19.85 -6.41 -23.02
CA LEU A 407 -20.62 -5.17 -23.02
C LEU A 407 -22.08 -5.47 -23.38
N LYS A 408 -23.02 -5.10 -22.50
CA LYS A 408 -24.46 -5.32 -22.69
C LYS A 408 -25.03 -4.38 -23.74
N PRO A 409 -26.05 -4.79 -24.51
CA PRO A 409 -26.81 -3.88 -25.36
C PRO A 409 -27.54 -2.82 -24.51
N GLY A 410 -27.72 -1.61 -25.06
CA GLY A 410 -28.44 -0.51 -24.41
C GLY A 410 -27.58 0.43 -23.56
N SER A 411 -26.26 0.20 -23.46
CA SER A 411 -25.32 1.07 -22.71
C SER A 411 -25.16 2.49 -23.29
N ASP A 412 -25.83 2.82 -24.41
CA ASP A 412 -25.85 4.15 -25.02
C ASP A 412 -26.30 5.24 -24.03
N ALA A 413 -27.32 4.99 -23.19
CA ALA A 413 -27.82 5.97 -22.23
C ALA A 413 -26.73 6.39 -21.22
N VAL A 414 -26.00 5.40 -20.67
CA VAL A 414 -24.87 5.63 -19.75
C VAL A 414 -23.72 6.35 -20.47
N ARG A 415 -23.46 6.05 -21.75
CA ARG A 415 -22.45 6.79 -22.54
C ARG A 415 -22.81 8.27 -22.69
N GLU A 416 -24.03 8.60 -23.10
CA GLU A 416 -24.46 10.00 -23.27
C GLU A 416 -24.51 10.74 -21.93
N TYR A 417 -24.85 10.05 -20.83
CA TYR A 417 -24.75 10.59 -19.48
C TYR A 417 -23.29 10.93 -19.12
N LEU A 418 -22.36 9.99 -19.27
CA LEU A 418 -20.93 10.23 -18.98
C LEU A 418 -20.34 11.34 -19.87
N PHE A 419 -20.73 11.43 -21.14
CA PHE A 419 -20.38 12.53 -22.04
C PHE A 419 -20.88 13.88 -21.49
N THR A 420 -22.11 13.92 -20.98
CA THR A 420 -22.72 15.09 -20.34
C THR A 420 -22.00 15.48 -19.05
N VAL A 421 -21.57 14.52 -18.23
CA VAL A 421 -20.77 14.79 -17.03
C VAL A 421 -19.38 15.33 -17.39
N ASN A 422 -18.71 14.82 -18.44
CA ASN A 422 -17.44 15.41 -18.91
C ASN A 422 -17.62 16.85 -19.41
N LEU A 423 -18.68 17.14 -20.16
CA LEU A 423 -19.05 18.51 -20.54
C LEU A 423 -19.24 19.39 -19.30
N LYS A 424 -19.81 18.84 -18.21
CA LYS A 424 -19.99 19.58 -16.95
C LYS A 424 -18.68 19.82 -16.21
N LEU A 425 -17.80 18.83 -16.10
CA LEU A 425 -16.46 18.97 -15.52
C LEU A 425 -15.64 20.04 -16.27
N ASN A 426 -15.66 20.06 -17.60
CA ASN A 426 -14.98 21.09 -18.39
C ASN A 426 -15.53 22.51 -18.17
N GLN A 427 -16.83 22.68 -17.89
CA GLN A 427 -17.40 23.98 -17.49
C GLN A 427 -16.93 24.43 -16.09
N LEU A 428 -16.65 23.48 -15.21
CA LEU A 428 -16.35 23.70 -13.78
C LEU A 428 -14.86 23.82 -13.45
N ARG A 429 -13.97 23.40 -14.38
CA ARG A 429 -12.51 23.27 -14.27
C ARG A 429 -11.72 24.49 -13.75
N ASN A 430 -12.35 25.65 -13.59
CA ASN A 430 -11.77 26.90 -13.04
C ASN A 430 -12.67 27.55 -11.97
N THR A 431 -13.49 26.77 -11.27
CA THR A 431 -14.44 27.25 -10.25
C THR A 431 -14.20 26.55 -8.90
N ASP A 432 -14.86 27.03 -7.85
CA ASP A 432 -14.92 26.42 -6.52
C ASP A 432 -15.93 25.26 -6.42
N MET A 433 -16.57 24.88 -7.53
CA MET A 433 -17.65 23.91 -7.61
C MET A 433 -17.24 22.77 -8.55
N ASP A 434 -17.27 21.53 -8.08
CA ASP A 434 -16.79 20.36 -8.84
C ASP A 434 -17.70 19.13 -8.64
N VAL A 435 -17.83 18.24 -9.64
CA VAL A 435 -18.80 17.11 -9.62
C VAL A 435 -18.34 16.01 -8.65
N ASN A 436 -19.10 15.79 -7.58
CA ASN A 436 -18.75 14.89 -6.47
C ASN A 436 -19.36 13.49 -6.58
N GLU A 437 -20.46 13.34 -7.32
CA GLU A 437 -21.21 12.09 -7.45
C GLU A 437 -21.75 11.96 -8.88
N VAL A 438 -21.79 10.72 -9.38
CA VAL A 438 -22.38 10.34 -10.69
C VAL A 438 -23.42 9.22 -10.56
N VAL A 439 -23.61 8.72 -9.33
CA VAL A 439 -24.66 7.79 -8.90
C VAL A 439 -24.94 8.15 -7.43
N PRO A 440 -26.20 8.33 -7.01
CA PRO A 440 -26.56 8.59 -5.62
C PRO A 440 -26.07 7.48 -4.69
N LEU A 441 -25.46 7.88 -3.56
CA LEU A 441 -24.83 6.96 -2.61
C LEU A 441 -25.82 5.95 -1.98
N ASP A 442 -27.10 6.30 -1.92
CA ASP A 442 -28.20 5.45 -1.48
C ASP A 442 -28.62 4.40 -2.53
N ILE A 443 -28.50 4.71 -3.83
CA ILE A 443 -28.67 3.72 -4.91
C ILE A 443 -27.50 2.72 -4.88
N ILE A 444 -26.26 3.21 -4.77
CA ILE A 444 -25.07 2.33 -4.65
C ILE A 444 -25.19 1.40 -3.42
N LYS A 445 -25.74 1.89 -2.31
CA LYS A 445 -25.97 1.11 -1.08
C LYS A 445 -27.22 0.22 -1.14
N GLY A 446 -28.11 0.43 -2.11
CA GLY A 446 -29.26 -0.42 -2.37
C GLY A 446 -28.84 -1.78 -2.95
N ASP A 447 -27.82 -1.78 -3.82
CA ASP A 447 -27.12 -2.99 -4.24
C ASP A 447 -26.11 -3.40 -3.16
N THR A 448 -26.57 -4.22 -2.21
CA THR A 448 -25.74 -4.72 -1.10
C THR A 448 -24.55 -5.53 -1.56
N ASP A 449 -24.65 -6.18 -2.70
CA ASP A 449 -23.69 -7.17 -3.19
C ASP A 449 -22.53 -6.45 -3.89
N PHE A 450 -22.84 -5.45 -4.72
CA PHE A 450 -21.86 -4.48 -5.22
C PHE A 450 -21.19 -3.71 -4.08
N PHE A 451 -21.96 -3.17 -3.14
CA PHE A 451 -21.43 -2.33 -2.07
C PHE A 451 -20.50 -3.11 -1.12
N GLN A 452 -20.86 -4.34 -0.76
CA GLN A 452 -20.01 -5.20 0.06
C GLN A 452 -18.74 -5.64 -0.69
N TYR A 453 -18.82 -5.91 -2.00
CA TYR A 453 -17.62 -6.15 -2.82
C TYR A 453 -16.68 -4.93 -2.81
N MET A 454 -17.20 -3.72 -3.04
CA MET A 454 -16.40 -2.49 -3.04
C MET A 454 -15.68 -2.23 -1.72
N ILE A 455 -16.37 -2.40 -0.58
CA ILE A 455 -15.75 -2.31 0.76
C ILE A 455 -14.61 -3.32 0.87
N THR A 456 -14.91 -4.60 0.60
CA THR A 456 -13.94 -5.70 0.74
C THR A 456 -12.71 -5.50 -0.17
N SER A 457 -12.91 -5.00 -1.39
CA SER A 457 -11.81 -4.73 -2.32
C SER A 457 -10.95 -3.54 -1.91
N ASN A 458 -11.52 -2.51 -1.28
CA ASN A 458 -10.77 -1.35 -0.78
C ASN A 458 -10.01 -1.65 0.51
N GLU A 459 -10.62 -2.42 1.43
CA GLU A 459 -9.99 -2.85 2.68
C GLU A 459 -8.80 -3.80 2.43
N ARG A 460 -8.81 -4.59 1.34
CA ARG A 460 -7.66 -5.44 0.93
C ARG A 460 -6.48 -4.70 0.29
N VAL A 461 -6.72 -3.55 -0.35
CA VAL A 461 -5.66 -2.81 -1.08
C VAL A 461 -4.96 -1.79 -0.18
N THR A 462 -5.61 -1.35 0.90
CA THR A 462 -5.03 -0.47 1.91
C THR A 462 -4.05 -1.25 2.80
N PRO A 463 -2.74 -0.92 2.85
CA PRO A 463 -1.84 -1.48 3.86
C PRO A 463 -2.28 -1.07 5.27
N ALA A 464 -1.85 -1.77 6.32
CA ALA A 464 -2.24 -1.48 7.71
C ALA A 464 -1.70 -0.14 8.29
N SER A 465 -1.24 0.78 7.43
CA SER A 465 -0.84 2.16 7.75
C SER A 465 -2.03 3.13 7.71
N SER A 466 -3.06 2.85 8.51
CA SER A 466 -4.21 3.74 8.70
C SER A 466 -3.82 5.04 9.41
N ASP A 467 -4.18 6.19 8.86
CA ASP A 467 -4.16 7.49 9.56
C ASP A 467 -4.96 7.40 10.89
N PRO A 468 -4.50 8.01 12.01
CA PRO A 468 -5.32 8.23 13.20
C PRO A 468 -6.76 8.70 12.92
N LYS A 469 -6.99 9.54 11.89
CA LYS A 469 -8.32 9.99 11.44
C LYS A 469 -9.13 8.86 10.79
N THR A 470 -8.51 7.92 10.09
CA THR A 470 -9.19 6.70 9.60
C THR A 470 -9.62 5.82 10.77
N LYS A 471 -8.74 5.61 11.76
CA LYS A 471 -9.07 4.87 12.99
C LYS A 471 -10.14 5.56 13.84
N PHE A 472 -10.22 6.89 13.81
CA PHE A 472 -11.34 7.65 14.37
C PHE A 472 -12.66 7.28 13.69
N TYR A 473 -12.71 7.20 12.35
CA TYR A 473 -13.91 6.72 11.64
C TYR A 473 -14.24 5.25 11.93
N GLU A 474 -13.26 4.37 12.11
CA GLU A 474 -13.49 2.96 12.52
C GLU A 474 -14.09 2.85 13.92
N LEU A 475 -13.59 3.65 14.87
CA LEU A 475 -14.22 3.83 16.19
C LEU A 475 -15.65 4.37 16.06
N MET A 476 -15.92 5.25 15.10
CA MET A 476 -17.28 5.74 14.81
C MET A 476 -18.18 4.74 14.07
N LYS A 477 -17.65 3.70 13.40
CA LYS A 477 -18.42 2.54 12.90
C LYS A 477 -19.04 1.72 14.06
N VAL A 478 -18.64 1.94 15.32
CA VAL A 478 -19.21 1.30 16.52
C VAL A 478 -20.58 1.90 16.87
N HIS A 479 -21.57 1.67 16.00
CA HIS A 479 -22.98 2.06 16.21
C HIS A 479 -23.65 1.34 17.39
N HIS A 480 -23.01 0.29 17.93
CA HIS A 480 -23.56 -0.60 18.94
C HIS A 480 -22.55 -0.86 20.07
N VAL A 481 -22.26 0.18 20.86
CA VAL A 481 -21.29 0.17 22.00
C VAL A 481 -21.36 -1.11 22.85
N LEU A 482 -22.56 -1.64 23.08
CA LEU A 482 -22.85 -2.82 23.90
C LEU A 482 -22.25 -4.13 23.37
N ASP A 483 -21.97 -4.23 22.08
CA ASP A 483 -21.36 -5.42 21.45
C ASP A 483 -19.88 -5.57 21.80
N TYR A 484 -19.25 -4.50 22.28
CA TYR A 484 -17.81 -4.36 22.40
C TYR A 484 -17.30 -4.45 23.85
N ARG A 485 -16.07 -4.92 23.98
CA ARG A 485 -15.30 -4.98 25.23
C ARG A 485 -13.96 -4.28 25.04
N CYS A 486 -13.29 -3.99 26.14
CA CYS A 486 -11.95 -3.40 26.10
C CYS A 486 -10.97 -3.99 27.11
N ILE A 487 -9.70 -4.01 26.71
CA ILE A 487 -8.54 -4.49 27.48
C ILE A 487 -7.43 -3.45 27.34
N VAL A 488 -6.72 -3.14 28.43
CA VAL A 488 -5.56 -2.25 28.41
C VAL A 488 -4.34 -3.03 27.92
N GLY A 489 -3.69 -2.56 26.86
CA GLY A 489 -2.44 -3.12 26.35
C GLY A 489 -1.22 -2.49 27.02
N GLY A 490 -0.15 -3.28 27.18
CA GLY A 490 1.13 -2.88 27.78
C GLY A 490 2.37 -3.49 27.13
N GLY A 491 2.23 -4.27 26.04
CA GLY A 491 3.36 -4.88 25.32
C GLY A 491 3.03 -5.29 23.89
N GLU A 492 3.93 -6.05 23.28
CA GLU A 492 3.67 -6.73 22.00
C GLU A 492 2.80 -7.97 22.20
N GLN A 493 1.89 -8.20 21.26
CA GLN A 493 1.04 -9.38 21.24
C GLN A 493 1.78 -10.57 20.61
N ILE A 494 1.75 -11.72 21.30
CA ILE A 494 2.36 -12.98 20.88
C ILE A 494 1.43 -14.15 21.19
N PHE A 495 1.69 -15.32 20.62
CA PHE A 495 1.06 -16.57 21.02
C PHE A 495 1.98 -17.35 21.97
N LEU A 496 1.39 -18.02 22.97
CA LEU A 496 2.07 -18.98 23.83
C LEU A 496 1.49 -20.39 23.68
N LEU A 497 2.38 -21.35 23.43
CA LEU A 497 2.09 -22.78 23.41
C LEU A 497 2.69 -23.43 24.67
N GLY A 498 1.80 -23.93 25.54
CA GLY A 498 2.15 -24.72 26.71
C GLY A 498 2.14 -26.22 26.39
N LEU A 499 3.31 -26.86 26.50
CA LEU A 499 3.48 -28.32 26.44
C LEU A 499 3.60 -28.96 27.84
N GLY A 500 3.31 -28.18 28.89
CA GLY A 500 3.25 -28.62 30.28
C GLY A 500 4.40 -28.11 31.15
N LYS A 501 4.05 -27.68 32.37
CA LYS A 501 4.99 -27.08 33.33
C LYS A 501 5.72 -25.89 32.68
N SER A 502 7.05 -25.86 32.79
CA SER A 502 7.93 -24.86 32.18
C SER A 502 8.22 -25.06 30.68
N GLN A 503 7.58 -26.02 30.00
CA GLN A 503 7.73 -26.17 28.54
C GLN A 503 6.78 -25.21 27.82
N ILE A 504 7.11 -23.92 27.92
CA ILE A 504 6.40 -22.82 27.27
C ILE A 504 7.21 -22.36 26.05
N TYR A 505 6.52 -22.18 24.93
CA TYR A 505 7.08 -21.64 23.69
C TYR A 505 6.29 -20.39 23.29
N SER A 506 6.98 -19.39 22.78
CA SER A 506 6.40 -18.19 22.19
C SER A 506 6.51 -18.21 20.67
N TRP A 507 5.48 -17.72 19.99
CA TRP A 507 5.52 -17.36 18.58
C TRP A 507 4.97 -15.93 18.44
N ASP A 508 5.72 -15.13 17.70
CA ASP A 508 5.72 -13.67 17.68
C ASP A 508 5.50 -13.11 16.26
N GLY A 509 5.02 -13.95 15.31
CA GLY A 509 4.93 -13.66 13.87
C GLY A 509 6.31 -13.63 13.21
N LYS A 510 7.12 -12.66 13.65
CA LYS A 510 8.47 -12.26 13.21
C LYS A 510 9.41 -13.40 12.82
N LEU A 511 9.99 -13.25 11.62
CA LEU A 511 10.88 -14.23 11.00
C LEU A 511 12.14 -14.54 11.83
N PRO A 512 12.67 -15.78 11.77
CA PRO A 512 12.10 -16.94 11.10
C PRO A 512 10.89 -17.50 11.86
N LEU A 513 9.88 -17.96 11.11
CA LEU A 513 8.63 -18.57 11.61
C LEU A 513 8.90 -19.85 12.42
N ARG A 514 9.21 -19.70 13.70
CA ARG A 514 9.47 -20.82 14.62
C ARG A 514 9.01 -20.51 16.03
N TRP A 515 8.46 -21.52 16.69
CA TRP A 515 8.22 -21.50 18.14
C TRP A 515 9.54 -21.39 18.89
N LYS A 516 9.80 -20.22 19.48
CA LYS A 516 10.97 -19.90 20.30
C LYS A 516 10.69 -20.38 21.73
N LYS A 517 11.60 -21.11 22.37
CA LYS A 517 11.39 -21.54 23.77
C LYS A 517 11.47 -20.33 24.69
N LEU A 518 10.51 -20.15 25.59
CA LEU A 518 10.45 -18.99 26.47
C LEU A 518 11.37 -19.19 27.69
N GLU A 519 12.66 -18.98 27.49
CA GLU A 519 13.69 -19.18 28.53
C GLU A 519 13.61 -18.14 29.65
N ASN A 520 14.11 -18.51 30.84
CA ASN A 520 14.19 -17.68 32.06
C ASN A 520 12.85 -17.19 32.63
N PHE A 521 11.70 -17.58 32.06
CA PHE A 521 10.38 -17.19 32.53
C PHE A 521 9.87 -18.13 33.65
N LYS A 522 9.51 -17.57 34.81
CA LYS A 522 9.14 -18.33 36.03
C LYS A 522 7.64 -18.63 36.11
N THR A 523 7.09 -19.19 35.05
CA THR A 523 5.67 -19.51 34.91
C THR A 523 5.50 -20.95 34.44
N GLU A 524 4.43 -21.60 34.85
CA GLU A 524 4.02 -22.89 34.33
C GLU A 524 2.68 -22.77 33.60
N LEU A 525 2.55 -23.45 32.47
CA LEU A 525 1.28 -23.64 31.77
C LEU A 525 0.91 -25.13 31.80
N PRO A 526 -0.39 -25.48 31.73
CA PRO A 526 -0.81 -26.83 31.40
C PRO A 526 -0.25 -27.25 30.03
N ARG A 527 -0.26 -28.55 29.76
CA ARG A 527 0.00 -29.04 28.39
C ARG A 527 -1.18 -28.68 27.47
N ASP A 528 -1.03 -28.93 26.18
CA ASP A 528 -2.10 -28.82 25.19
C ASP A 528 -2.84 -27.46 25.26
N THR A 529 -2.10 -26.37 25.51
CA THR A 529 -2.65 -25.05 25.84
C THR A 529 -2.10 -24.00 24.87
N LEU A 530 -2.97 -23.24 24.21
CA LEU A 530 -2.64 -22.19 23.25
C LEU A 530 -3.37 -20.89 23.63
N LEU A 531 -2.59 -19.84 23.88
CA LEU A 531 -3.07 -18.53 24.32
C LEU A 531 -2.57 -17.43 23.39
N SER A 532 -3.38 -16.39 23.18
CA SER A 532 -2.94 -15.10 22.64
C SER A 532 -2.71 -14.16 23.83
N VAL A 533 -1.52 -13.58 23.94
CA VAL A 533 -1.07 -12.86 25.14
C VAL A 533 -0.23 -11.63 24.80
N GLU A 534 0.07 -10.82 25.81
CA GLU A 534 1.23 -9.92 25.81
C GLU A 534 2.16 -10.26 26.98
N ILE A 535 3.47 -10.05 26.82
CA ILE A 535 4.44 -10.13 27.93
C ILE A 535 4.77 -8.72 28.39
N VAL A 536 4.34 -8.37 29.61
CA VAL A 536 4.40 -7.01 30.13
C VAL A 536 5.30 -6.95 31.37
N GLN A 537 6.05 -5.85 31.51
CA GLN A 537 6.87 -5.62 32.69
C GLN A 537 6.08 -4.89 33.77
N GLU A 538 5.52 -5.66 34.71
CA GLU A 538 4.95 -5.15 35.94
C GLU A 538 6.02 -4.59 36.89
N LEU A 539 5.62 -3.56 37.62
CA LEU A 539 6.42 -2.78 38.54
C LEU A 539 5.73 -2.75 39.91
N LYS A 540 6.47 -2.99 41.01
CA LYS A 540 5.95 -2.77 42.38
C LYS A 540 6.83 -1.80 43.13
N GLY A 541 6.21 -0.72 43.64
CA GLY A 541 6.90 0.44 44.20
C GLY A 541 7.55 1.35 43.14
N GLU A 542 8.04 2.50 43.58
CA GLU A 542 8.55 3.57 42.72
C GLU A 542 10.02 3.92 43.01
N GLY A 543 10.62 4.73 42.12
CA GLY A 543 11.98 5.23 42.27
C GLY A 543 13.00 4.13 42.56
N LYS A 544 13.96 4.38 43.47
CA LYS A 544 15.05 3.44 43.78
C LYS A 544 14.57 2.12 44.40
N ALA A 545 13.38 2.08 45.02
CA ALA A 545 12.83 0.87 45.64
C ALA A 545 12.12 -0.08 44.65
N GLN A 546 11.70 0.42 43.48
CA GLN A 546 10.91 -0.31 42.47
C GLN A 546 11.49 -1.70 42.14
N ARG A 547 10.65 -2.73 42.24
CA ARG A 547 10.91 -4.10 41.76
C ARG A 547 10.23 -4.30 40.41
N ARG A 548 10.78 -5.20 39.58
CA ARG A 548 10.30 -5.52 38.23
C ARG A 548 9.99 -7.01 38.13
N ILE A 549 8.88 -7.37 37.50
CA ILE A 549 8.45 -8.74 37.22
C ILE A 549 7.90 -8.74 35.79
N ASN A 550 8.30 -9.72 34.97
CA ASN A 550 7.63 -9.92 33.67
C ASN A 550 6.41 -10.81 33.92
N ALA A 551 5.23 -10.34 33.51
CA ALA A 551 3.96 -11.05 33.58
C ALA A 551 3.46 -11.41 32.18
N VAL A 552 2.54 -12.36 32.11
CA VAL A 552 1.76 -12.68 30.90
C VAL A 552 0.34 -12.19 31.15
N HIS A 553 -0.14 -11.24 30.34
CA HIS A 553 -1.55 -10.88 30.30
C HIS A 553 -2.22 -11.67 29.17
N ILE A 554 -3.31 -12.39 29.48
CA ILE A 554 -4.03 -13.18 28.48
C ILE A 554 -5.01 -12.26 27.75
N LEU A 555 -4.79 -12.08 26.45
CA LEU A 555 -5.63 -11.27 25.57
C LEU A 555 -6.76 -12.09 24.93
N ASP A 556 -6.51 -13.38 24.65
CA ASP A 556 -7.53 -14.38 24.34
C ASP A 556 -7.01 -15.82 24.59
N ALA A 557 -7.91 -16.79 24.75
CA ALA A 557 -7.58 -18.21 24.87
C ALA A 557 -8.14 -18.99 23.67
N LEU A 558 -7.30 -19.84 23.06
CA LEU A 558 -7.68 -20.64 21.90
C LEU A 558 -7.92 -22.09 22.30
N VAL A 559 -6.96 -22.68 23.03
CA VAL A 559 -7.04 -24.06 23.53
C VAL A 559 -6.59 -24.10 24.97
N LEU A 560 -7.34 -24.78 25.84
CA LEU A 560 -7.03 -24.93 27.26
C LEU A 560 -7.00 -26.41 27.63
N ASN A 561 -5.81 -26.95 27.93
CA ASN A 561 -5.62 -28.35 28.31
C ASN A 561 -6.31 -29.35 27.36
N GLY A 562 -6.12 -29.15 26.05
CA GLY A 562 -6.67 -29.96 24.96
C GLY A 562 -8.11 -29.65 24.56
N THR A 563 -8.80 -28.78 25.30
CA THR A 563 -10.15 -28.32 24.97
C THR A 563 -10.06 -27.07 24.10
N ASP A 564 -10.56 -27.12 22.87
CA ASP A 564 -10.75 -25.93 22.04
C ASP A 564 -11.83 -25.04 22.66
N VAL A 565 -11.54 -23.75 22.82
CA VAL A 565 -12.45 -22.76 23.41
C VAL A 565 -12.69 -21.57 22.48
N ARG A 566 -12.22 -21.61 21.22
CA ARG A 566 -12.31 -20.49 20.27
C ARG A 566 -13.74 -19.99 20.04
N ASP A 567 -14.72 -20.89 20.07
CA ASP A 567 -16.14 -20.56 19.85
C ASP A 567 -16.91 -20.27 21.16
N GLN A 568 -16.25 -20.33 22.32
CA GLN A 568 -16.84 -19.91 23.59
C GLN A 568 -16.89 -18.38 23.68
N HIS A 569 -17.93 -17.83 24.31
CA HIS A 569 -18.07 -16.38 24.47
C HIS A 569 -16.84 -15.74 25.15
N PHE A 570 -16.39 -14.59 24.64
CA PHE A 570 -15.14 -13.91 25.02
C PHE A 570 -14.83 -13.88 26.53
N ASN A 571 -15.82 -13.52 27.37
CA ASN A 571 -15.70 -13.51 28.84
C ASN A 571 -15.40 -14.88 29.51
N GLN A 572 -15.47 -15.99 28.77
CA GLN A 572 -15.01 -17.32 29.22
C GLN A 572 -13.54 -17.57 28.84
N ARG A 573 -13.07 -16.94 27.75
CA ARG A 573 -11.71 -17.03 27.23
C ARG A 573 -10.75 -16.07 27.96
N VAL A 574 -11.26 -14.93 28.45
CA VAL A 574 -10.51 -13.86 29.14
C VAL A 574 -11.13 -13.50 30.50
N LYS A 575 -10.28 -13.23 31.52
CA LYS A 575 -10.72 -12.89 32.90
C LYS A 575 -10.73 -11.40 33.24
N GLU A 576 -9.76 -10.62 32.76
CA GLU A 576 -9.64 -9.17 33.01
C GLU A 576 -10.11 -8.43 31.74
N VAL A 577 -11.40 -8.11 31.68
CA VAL A 577 -12.02 -7.45 30.53
C VAL A 577 -13.08 -6.45 31.00
N TYR A 578 -13.08 -5.27 30.41
CA TYR A 578 -14.09 -4.22 30.64
C TYR A 578 -15.16 -4.26 29.53
N ARG A 579 -16.36 -3.76 29.82
CA ARG A 579 -17.33 -3.45 28.77
C ARG A 579 -17.05 -2.06 28.20
N LEU A 580 -17.33 -1.83 26.91
CA LEU A 580 -17.00 -0.56 26.28
C LEU A 580 -17.77 0.61 26.92
N GLU A 581 -19.04 0.41 27.31
CA GLU A 581 -19.82 1.40 28.05
C GLU A 581 -19.33 1.65 29.49
N GLU A 582 -18.32 0.91 29.96
CA GLU A 582 -17.70 1.06 31.28
C GLU A 582 -16.21 1.49 31.19
N MET A 583 -15.76 1.99 30.04
CA MET A 583 -14.36 2.38 29.81
C MET A 583 -13.84 3.41 30.81
N GLU A 584 -14.71 4.27 31.37
CA GLU A 584 -14.36 5.19 32.48
C GLU A 584 -13.58 4.51 33.63
N LYS A 585 -13.90 3.24 33.95
CA LYS A 585 -13.28 2.45 35.01
C LYS A 585 -11.83 2.03 34.70
N ILE A 586 -11.38 2.21 33.46
CA ILE A 586 -9.97 2.05 33.05
C ILE A 586 -9.19 3.32 33.43
N PHE A 587 -9.69 4.51 33.04
CA PHE A 587 -8.97 5.77 33.25
C PHE A 587 -8.79 6.11 34.73
N VAL A 588 -9.74 5.71 35.60
CA VAL A 588 -9.64 5.84 37.07
C VAL A 588 -8.45 5.05 37.67
N ARG A 589 -7.89 4.08 36.93
CA ARG A 589 -6.71 3.28 37.33
C ARG A 589 -5.40 3.77 36.71
N LEU A 590 -5.41 4.90 36.00
CA LEU A 590 -4.22 5.54 35.45
C LEU A 590 -3.62 6.54 36.43
N GLU A 591 -2.31 6.44 36.65
CA GLU A 591 -1.55 7.28 37.58
C GLU A 591 -0.19 7.65 36.97
N MET A 592 0.34 8.83 37.28
CA MET A 592 1.67 9.25 36.81
C MET A 592 2.75 8.87 37.83
N LYS A 593 3.54 7.84 37.54
CA LYS A 593 4.51 7.24 38.49
C LYS A 593 5.97 7.37 38.06
N VAL A 594 6.89 7.50 39.01
CA VAL A 594 8.32 7.70 38.74
C VAL A 594 9.06 6.36 38.68
N THR A 595 9.40 5.94 37.46
CA THR A 595 10.12 4.68 37.20
C THR A 595 11.63 4.83 37.32
N LYS A 596 12.34 3.72 37.57
CA LYS A 596 13.83 3.71 37.62
C LYS A 596 14.52 4.22 36.36
N SER A 597 13.88 4.10 35.20
CA SER A 597 14.44 4.39 33.89
C SER A 597 13.91 5.68 33.25
N SER A 598 13.03 6.43 33.92
CA SER A 598 12.46 7.69 33.38
C SER A 598 13.19 8.96 33.84
N GLY A 599 14.39 8.85 34.44
CA GLY A 599 15.24 10.01 34.78
C GLY A 599 14.67 10.94 35.85
N GLY A 600 13.61 10.53 36.56
CA GLY A 600 12.85 11.38 37.50
C GLY A 600 11.53 11.90 36.93
N PHE A 601 11.31 11.85 35.62
CA PHE A 601 10.03 12.21 35.02
C PHE A 601 8.97 11.13 35.33
N PRO A 602 7.75 11.50 35.76
CA PRO A 602 6.64 10.57 35.85
C PRO A 602 6.25 10.01 34.48
N ARG A 603 5.76 8.77 34.44
CA ARG A 603 5.16 8.14 33.25
C ARG A 603 3.77 7.63 33.57
N LEU A 604 2.87 7.69 32.58
CA LEU A 604 1.55 7.10 32.64
C LEU A 604 1.69 5.61 33.00
N SER A 605 0.97 5.18 34.02
CA SER A 605 1.04 3.83 34.57
C SER A 605 -0.37 3.34 34.89
N TYR A 606 -0.70 2.10 34.53
CA TYR A 606 -1.97 1.46 34.86
C TYR A 606 -1.79 0.57 36.09
N THR A 607 -2.53 0.83 37.17
CA THR A 607 -2.40 0.09 38.44
C THR A 607 -3.32 -1.13 38.47
N GLY A 608 -2.70 -2.30 38.58
CA GLY A 608 -3.26 -3.63 38.79
C GLY A 608 -4.00 -3.79 40.13
N ARG A 609 -4.46 -5.00 40.46
CA ARG A 609 -5.21 -5.26 41.72
C ARG A 609 -4.32 -5.37 42.97
N ASP A 610 -3.01 -5.61 42.81
CA ASP A 610 -2.10 -6.02 43.91
C ASP A 610 -0.95 -5.01 44.17
N ASP A 611 -1.21 -3.71 44.08
CA ASP A 611 -0.23 -2.58 44.04
C ASP A 611 0.86 -2.70 42.96
N ARG A 612 0.69 -3.61 42.01
CA ARG A 612 1.52 -3.75 40.81
C ARG A 612 0.99 -2.77 39.75
N HIS A 613 1.87 -2.16 38.97
CA HIS A 613 1.49 -1.31 37.84
C HIS A 613 2.35 -1.61 36.63
N PHE A 614 1.85 -1.38 35.43
CA PHE A 614 2.64 -1.41 34.20
C PHE A 614 2.51 -0.09 33.43
N LEU A 615 3.33 0.08 32.39
CA LEU A 615 3.28 1.22 31.48
C LEU A 615 2.36 0.83 30.31
N PRO A 616 1.12 1.35 30.22
CA PRO A 616 0.22 0.99 29.14
C PRO A 616 0.66 1.61 27.82
N THR A 617 0.46 0.89 26.72
CA THR A 617 0.75 1.32 25.34
C THR A 617 -0.51 1.78 24.60
N GLY A 618 -1.69 1.38 25.08
CA GLY A 618 -2.97 1.70 24.46
C GLY A 618 -4.11 0.84 25.00
N LEU A 619 -5.20 0.78 24.25
CA LEU A 619 -6.42 0.08 24.60
C LEU A 619 -6.97 -0.70 23.39
N TYR A 620 -7.13 -2.01 23.56
CA TYR A 620 -7.81 -2.88 22.59
C TYR A 620 -9.33 -2.73 22.75
N ILE A 621 -10.04 -2.60 21.63
CA ILE A 621 -11.50 -2.64 21.55
C ILE A 621 -11.88 -3.86 20.71
N ILE A 622 -12.68 -4.74 21.29
CA ILE A 622 -12.91 -6.11 20.79
C ILE A 622 -14.41 -6.33 20.62
N LYS A 623 -14.84 -6.64 19.40
CA LYS A 623 -16.20 -7.07 19.08
C LYS A 623 -16.47 -8.44 19.72
N THR A 624 -17.54 -8.55 20.51
CA THR A 624 -17.90 -9.80 21.22
C THR A 624 -19.26 -10.38 20.85
N VAL A 625 -20.03 -9.66 20.03
CA VAL A 625 -21.29 -10.10 19.45
C VAL A 625 -21.11 -10.26 17.95
N ASN A 626 -21.57 -11.39 17.40
CA ASN A 626 -21.41 -11.75 16.01
C ASN A 626 -22.61 -11.31 15.16
N ASP A 627 -22.35 -10.93 13.91
CA ASP A 627 -23.41 -10.60 12.95
C ASP A 627 -24.28 -11.84 12.63
N PRO A 628 -25.59 -11.66 12.38
CA PRO A 628 -26.34 -10.40 12.27
C PRO A 628 -26.87 -9.85 13.61
N TRP A 629 -26.41 -10.35 14.75
CA TRP A 629 -26.91 -9.92 16.06
C TRP A 629 -26.27 -8.61 16.53
N THR A 630 -26.95 -7.95 17.47
CA THR A 630 -26.43 -6.82 18.25
C THR A 630 -27.12 -6.74 19.61
N MET A 631 -26.45 -6.20 20.62
CA MET A 631 -26.98 -5.91 21.94
C MET A 631 -27.56 -4.49 22.00
N ALA A 632 -28.81 -4.38 22.45
CA ALA A 632 -29.49 -3.13 22.73
C ALA A 632 -29.94 -3.06 24.20
N TYR A 633 -30.31 -1.87 24.68
CA TYR A 633 -30.92 -1.67 26.00
C TYR A 633 -32.39 -1.28 25.87
N SER A 634 -33.26 -1.96 26.61
CA SER A 634 -34.70 -1.71 26.59
C SER A 634 -35.10 -0.75 27.70
N LYS A 635 -35.44 0.49 27.34
CA LYS A 635 -35.95 1.53 28.24
C LYS A 635 -37.15 1.06 29.08
N ASN A 636 -38.03 0.24 28.50
CA ASN A 636 -39.25 -0.26 29.14
C ASN A 636 -38.97 -1.36 30.18
N SER A 637 -38.09 -2.32 29.88
CA SER A 637 -37.79 -3.44 30.79
C SER A 637 -36.54 -3.21 31.66
N LYS A 638 -35.80 -2.12 31.41
CA LYS A 638 -34.53 -1.75 32.05
C LYS A 638 -33.49 -2.86 32.02
N ARG A 639 -33.44 -3.60 30.90
CA ARG A 639 -32.54 -4.74 30.67
C ARG A 639 -31.94 -4.68 29.27
N LYS A 640 -30.74 -5.24 29.13
CA LYS A 640 -30.09 -5.49 27.84
C LYS A 640 -30.72 -6.72 27.17
N PHE A 641 -30.79 -6.69 25.85
CA PHE A 641 -31.35 -7.76 25.02
C PHE A 641 -30.55 -7.87 23.71
N PHE A 642 -30.61 -9.03 23.08
CA PHE A 642 -30.04 -9.28 21.75
C PHE A 642 -31.12 -9.08 20.69
N TYR A 643 -30.76 -8.41 19.61
CA TYR A 643 -31.61 -8.10 18.46
C TYR A 643 -30.97 -8.63 17.18
N ASN A 644 -31.75 -9.32 16.35
CA ASN A 644 -31.28 -9.82 15.06
C ASN A 644 -31.57 -8.78 13.97
N LYS A 645 -30.51 -8.21 13.37
CA LYS A 645 -30.66 -7.14 12.37
C LYS A 645 -31.35 -7.61 11.08
N LEU A 646 -31.32 -8.91 10.77
CA LEU A 646 -31.99 -9.48 9.59
C LEU A 646 -33.42 -9.91 9.92
N THR A 647 -33.62 -10.86 10.85
CA THR A 647 -34.95 -11.42 11.14
C THR A 647 -35.86 -10.49 11.96
N LYS A 648 -35.29 -9.43 12.54
CA LYS A 648 -35.95 -8.47 13.46
C LYS A 648 -36.39 -9.07 14.80
N ASP A 649 -35.99 -10.31 15.10
CA ASP A 649 -36.24 -10.95 16.39
C ASP A 649 -35.51 -10.26 17.54
N SER A 650 -36.06 -10.40 18.76
CA SER A 650 -35.41 -9.96 19.99
C SER A 650 -35.53 -11.00 21.11
N THR A 651 -34.46 -11.15 21.91
CA THR A 651 -34.40 -12.07 23.05
C THR A 651 -33.55 -11.50 24.18
N TYR A 652 -33.89 -11.81 25.43
CA TYR A 652 -33.11 -11.42 26.61
C TYR A 652 -32.00 -12.41 26.96
N ASP A 653 -32.03 -13.60 26.37
CA ASP A 653 -31.04 -14.67 26.57
C ASP A 653 -30.08 -14.72 25.36
N LEU A 654 -28.79 -14.97 25.61
CA LEU A 654 -27.73 -14.96 24.60
C LEU A 654 -27.96 -16.03 23.52
N PRO A 655 -28.19 -15.67 22.24
CA PRO A 655 -28.25 -16.63 21.14
C PRO A 655 -26.87 -17.28 20.93
N PRO A 656 -26.78 -18.61 20.71
CA PRO A 656 -25.49 -19.26 20.45
C PRO A 656 -24.74 -18.69 19.24
N ASN A 657 -25.47 -18.31 18.18
CA ASN A 657 -24.91 -17.68 16.98
C ASN A 657 -24.67 -16.17 17.10
N ALA A 658 -25.01 -15.55 18.24
CA ALA A 658 -24.61 -14.18 18.56
C ALA A 658 -23.21 -14.12 19.22
N VAL A 659 -22.58 -15.25 19.52
CA VAL A 659 -21.24 -15.31 20.12
C VAL A 659 -20.18 -15.04 19.05
N ALA A 660 -19.32 -14.03 19.26
CA ALA A 660 -18.15 -13.83 18.41
C ALA A 660 -17.06 -14.89 18.68
N PRO A 661 -16.68 -15.72 17.69
CA PRO A 661 -15.58 -16.67 17.82
C PRO A 661 -14.22 -15.96 17.83
N PHE A 662 -13.16 -16.69 18.20
CA PHE A 662 -11.79 -16.18 18.29
C PHE A 662 -11.37 -15.38 17.04
N HIS A 663 -11.64 -15.88 15.83
CA HIS A 663 -11.18 -15.20 14.61
C HIS A 663 -11.85 -13.82 14.42
N VAL A 664 -13.14 -13.68 14.71
CA VAL A 664 -13.84 -12.38 14.74
C VAL A 664 -13.24 -11.47 15.81
N CYS A 665 -13.12 -11.94 17.06
CA CYS A 665 -12.53 -11.15 18.14
C CYS A 665 -11.05 -10.79 17.91
N HIS A 666 -10.34 -11.55 17.09
CA HIS A 666 -8.94 -11.31 16.77
C HIS A 666 -8.81 -10.33 15.59
N PHE A 667 -9.43 -10.60 14.44
CA PHE A 667 -9.25 -9.79 13.23
C PHE A 667 -10.05 -8.48 13.26
N GLU A 668 -11.25 -8.45 13.86
CA GLU A 668 -12.04 -7.22 14.03
C GLU A 668 -11.67 -6.42 15.31
N ARG A 669 -10.46 -6.59 15.85
CA ARG A 669 -9.99 -5.81 17.02
C ARG A 669 -9.41 -4.46 16.58
N LEU A 670 -9.93 -3.38 17.16
CA LEU A 670 -9.30 -2.06 17.05
C LEU A 670 -8.28 -1.87 18.17
N PHE A 671 -7.21 -1.10 17.92
CA PHE A 671 -6.25 -0.70 18.95
C PHE A 671 -6.04 0.81 18.92
N TRP A 672 -6.42 1.46 20.01
CA TRP A 672 -6.20 2.89 20.23
C TRP A 672 -4.89 3.06 21.02
N ALA A 673 -3.82 3.41 20.31
CA ALA A 673 -2.50 3.64 20.88
C ALA A 673 -2.44 4.95 21.68
N TRP A 674 -1.75 4.94 22.83
CA TRP A 674 -1.59 6.10 23.70
C TRP A 674 -0.20 6.72 23.54
N GLU A 675 0.03 7.25 22.33
CA GLU A 675 1.27 7.93 21.94
C GLU A 675 1.42 9.32 22.56
N ASP A 676 2.55 9.97 22.30
CA ASP A 676 2.68 11.40 22.62
C ASP A 676 1.66 12.23 21.82
N GLY A 677 1.12 13.27 22.48
CA GLY A 677 -0.06 14.02 22.04
C GLY A 677 -1.42 13.43 22.45
N VAL A 678 -1.51 12.12 22.76
CA VAL A 678 -2.76 11.46 23.15
C VAL A 678 -3.04 11.69 24.64
N ARG A 679 -4.02 12.54 24.97
CA ARG A 679 -4.41 12.81 26.37
C ARG A 679 -5.44 11.80 26.88
N VAL A 680 -5.04 10.99 27.86
CA VAL A 680 -5.91 10.03 28.58
C VAL A 680 -5.89 10.20 30.11
N HIS A 681 -5.04 11.07 30.63
CA HIS A 681 -4.94 11.43 32.04
C HIS A 681 -4.64 12.93 32.20
N ASP A 682 -5.27 13.60 33.17
CA ASP A 682 -5.28 15.07 33.26
C ASP A 682 -3.93 15.75 33.52
N SER A 683 -2.93 14.99 33.96
CA SER A 683 -1.54 15.47 34.09
C SER A 683 -0.74 15.46 32.77
N GLN A 684 -1.31 14.97 31.65
CA GLN A 684 -0.68 15.06 30.33
C GLN A 684 -0.91 16.45 29.73
N THR A 685 0.16 17.23 29.63
CA THR A 685 0.12 18.61 29.12
C THR A 685 0.37 18.74 27.62
N ARG A 686 0.90 17.70 26.98
CA ARG A 686 0.93 17.57 25.51
C ARG A 686 -0.42 17.06 25.04
N VAL A 687 -1.09 17.87 24.23
CA VAL A 687 -2.31 17.51 23.50
C VAL A 687 -2.05 17.82 22.04
N ASP A 688 -2.25 16.83 21.19
CA ASP A 688 -2.28 16.98 19.75
C ASP A 688 -3.76 17.07 19.32
N PRO A 689 -4.23 18.19 18.74
CA PRO A 689 -5.64 18.37 18.39
C PRO A 689 -6.11 17.42 17.26
N GLU A 690 -5.20 16.73 16.58
CA GLU A 690 -5.54 15.71 15.58
C GLU A 690 -5.66 14.30 16.18
N LYS A 691 -5.36 14.11 17.48
CA LYS A 691 -5.39 12.80 18.16
C LYS A 691 -6.53 12.71 19.17
N LEU A 692 -7.26 11.59 19.12
CA LEU A 692 -8.34 11.23 20.05
C LEU A 692 -7.91 11.35 21.52
N SER A 693 -8.60 12.20 22.28
CA SER A 693 -8.50 12.23 23.74
C SER A 693 -9.48 11.25 24.41
N LYS A 694 -9.24 10.96 25.69
CA LYS A 694 -10.19 10.28 26.58
C LYS A 694 -11.56 10.95 26.58
N GLU A 695 -11.59 12.28 26.57
CA GLU A 695 -12.81 13.07 26.59
C GLU A 695 -13.66 12.84 25.31
N ASP A 696 -13.01 12.76 24.14
CA ASP A 696 -13.69 12.48 22.87
C ASP A 696 -14.26 11.06 22.82
N VAL A 697 -13.46 10.06 23.23
CA VAL A 697 -13.88 8.65 23.25
C VAL A 697 -15.05 8.44 24.23
N LEU A 698 -15.00 9.07 25.42
CA LEU A 698 -16.11 9.00 26.38
C LEU A 698 -17.35 9.74 25.89
N ALA A 699 -17.21 10.89 25.21
CA ALA A 699 -18.33 11.61 24.61
C ALA A 699 -19.03 10.78 23.53
N PHE A 700 -18.26 10.14 22.64
CA PHE A 700 -18.79 9.22 21.62
C PHE A 700 -19.52 8.02 22.26
N ILE A 701 -18.93 7.41 23.29
CA ILE A 701 -19.53 6.29 24.02
C ILE A 701 -20.86 6.73 24.66
N HIS A 702 -20.91 7.89 25.32
CA HIS A 702 -22.14 8.40 25.93
C HIS A 702 -23.22 8.81 24.93
N GLN A 703 -22.84 9.25 23.71
CA GLN A 703 -23.79 9.58 22.64
C GLN A 703 -24.44 8.34 22.03
N ASN A 704 -23.68 7.25 21.87
CA ASN A 704 -24.14 6.01 21.21
C ASN A 704 -24.66 4.96 22.20
N TYR A 705 -24.33 5.07 23.49
CA TYR A 705 -24.96 4.32 24.56
C TYR A 705 -26.29 4.97 24.95
N GLN A 706 -27.40 4.45 24.42
CA GLN A 706 -28.75 4.87 24.83
C GLN A 706 -29.35 3.91 25.89
N PRO A 707 -29.31 4.26 27.19
CA PRO A 707 -30.10 3.60 28.24
C PRO A 707 -31.59 4.02 28.22
#